data_AF-A0A094D9F5-F1
#
_entry.id   AF-A0A094D9F5-F1
#
_cell.length_a   1.000
_cell.length_b   1.000
_cell.length_c   1.000
_cell.angle_alpha   90.00
_cell.angle_beta   90.00
_cell.angle_gamma   90.00
#
_symmetry.space_group_name_H-M   'P 1'
#
loop_
_entity.id
_entity.type
_entity.pdbx_description
1 polymer ?
#
loop_
_entity_poly.entity_id
_entity_poly.type
_entity_poly.pdbx_seq_one_letter_code
_entity_poly.pdbx_strand_id
1 'polypeptide(L)'
;MASQQQKTNDDITIQAAAVQTIEDVPVSPVQVIKNGVVVSSATKPPTRDLRLAWLYYGIISESWVRCYSEEEKALVKKQDRIILPLICFLFFIKWLDQSNITNAYNSGMKEDLNIKGVEYNLFGTFYNIGYLVLEIPSMMIISRPKLSRYYLPICETLWTIITFVQCRNNSSQMIYGMRFLMGLFETPAATGSLYILASWYRSDEVFKRAGVWYVSSNIGAAFGGYMQAAAHHGLDGKLGMAGWRWVFIIDGIISLPIAIAGFFLFPGLPTSPRIWWLKESEQKLAQARMQSDGVRKSAKIGKRMLRRVFYHWHFYFAVITYVAFQCTTWVGGQMGLWVKSTQQYSIELINILPTGTQLLAIVVGILIPQFAMVYPIWMPFTFAGIVLLFCNICLRIWSIPIGLKFASWFLLGFNSCMTPMIFPFVHLIMKDDNEAKSFTTGAMMTVGWAFFSWYNVVVFPVTEAPQFARGFTASICLIAVYITLFVTGYLLWQRDIRRGLYKNAIEEEENEEIFNEKADLAAVTHIEEKKKQILRGQYVLDRESKNMQLEDIDVLSPQDWLAARKELLAKEKEALRVSDELATQRRNLGVVEVKKDYTFTSPTTTKLTLADLFEGRKQLILYHFMLGPDADAGCVGCSFFADNLPNLSHLNSRETTFAAISRAPIEKIEAYKTRMGWKFPWYSSFGSDFNYDFHVTSDASVAPVEYNYKSEEELKDNPKLRVFAKGEQPGLSVFIARDGKVFHSYSTYARGAEKLHVTYQMLDLTPLGRQEEDPEHNLIADFKRHDEY
;
A
#
# COMPACT_ATOMS: atom_id res chain seq x y z
N MET A 1 44.20 60.05 -3.61
CA MET A 1 43.66 59.44 -4.84
C MET A 1 43.10 58.08 -4.48
N ALA A 2 41.85 57.84 -4.88
CA ALA A 2 41.14 56.57 -5.04
C ALA A 2 41.12 55.49 -3.92
N SER A 3 39.88 55.15 -3.51
CA SER A 3 39.33 53.83 -3.20
C SER A 3 39.95 52.95 -2.11
N GLN A 4 39.14 52.51 -1.13
CA GLN A 4 38.66 51.11 -1.03
C GLN A 4 37.78 50.89 0.21
N GLN A 5 36.80 49.99 0.04
CA GLN A 5 35.91 49.43 1.05
C GLN A 5 36.67 48.57 2.08
N GLN A 6 36.24 48.58 3.35
CA GLN A 6 36.39 47.41 4.21
C GLN A 6 35.31 47.34 5.29
N LYS A 7 34.78 46.12 5.47
CA LYS A 7 33.80 45.65 6.45
C LYS A 7 34.31 45.76 7.89
N THR A 8 33.41 45.95 8.84
CA THR A 8 33.48 45.32 10.17
C THR A 8 32.07 44.99 10.69
N ASN A 9 31.96 43.79 11.25
CA ASN A 9 30.82 43.29 12.02
C ASN A 9 30.56 44.17 13.24
N ASP A 10 29.29 44.39 13.57
CA ASP A 10 28.87 44.75 14.92
C ASP A 10 27.66 43.91 15.35
N ASP A 11 27.77 43.41 16.58
CA ASP A 11 26.82 42.62 17.34
C ASP A 11 25.42 43.22 17.41
N ILE A 12 24.37 42.37 17.32
CA ILE A 12 23.06 42.71 17.88
C ILE A 12 22.46 41.52 18.64
N THR A 13 22.44 41.71 19.95
CA THR A 13 21.69 41.07 21.02
C THR A 13 20.23 40.74 20.68
N ILE A 14 19.81 39.51 20.99
CA ILE A 14 18.39 39.10 20.97
C ILE A 14 17.70 39.68 22.20
N GLN A 15 16.89 40.73 22.03
CA GLN A 15 15.85 41.09 23.00
C GLN A 15 14.51 40.48 22.57
N ALA A 16 13.92 39.67 23.46
CA ALA A 16 12.56 39.18 23.32
C ALA A 16 11.57 40.35 23.48
N ALA A 17 10.89 40.73 22.40
CA ALA A 17 9.78 41.68 22.45
C ALA A 17 8.45 40.93 22.57
N ALA A 18 7.63 41.37 23.52
CA ALA A 18 6.33 40.79 23.87
C ALA A 18 5.30 40.88 22.73
N VAL A 19 4.48 39.82 22.63
CA VAL A 19 3.34 39.72 21.71
C VAL A 19 2.29 40.78 22.06
N GLN A 20 2.10 41.76 21.17
CA GLN A 20 0.91 42.59 21.14
C GLN A 20 -0.09 42.02 20.12
N THR A 21 -1.30 41.74 20.58
CA THR A 21 -2.47 41.42 19.77
C THR A 21 -2.90 42.65 18.97
N ILE A 22 -2.86 42.57 17.63
CA ILE A 22 -3.45 43.57 16.74
C ILE A 22 -4.61 42.92 15.97
N GLU A 23 -5.76 43.60 16.03
CA GLU A 23 -7.03 43.30 15.38
C GLU A 23 -6.99 43.50 13.85
N ASP A 24 -7.85 42.75 13.15
CA ASP A 24 -8.44 42.96 11.83
C ASP A 24 -7.62 43.67 10.73
N VAL A 25 -6.99 42.87 9.87
CA VAL A 25 -6.65 43.25 8.48
C VAL A 25 -7.22 42.17 7.53
N PRO A 26 -7.98 42.53 6.48
CA PRO A 26 -8.43 41.57 5.48
C PRO A 26 -7.25 41.16 4.61
N VAL A 27 -6.80 39.91 4.75
CA VAL A 27 -5.72 39.35 3.93
C VAL A 27 -6.21 39.16 2.49
N SER A 28 -5.61 39.90 1.56
CA SER A 28 -5.83 39.78 0.11
C SER A 28 -5.54 38.37 -0.43
N PRO A 29 -6.21 37.94 -1.52
CA PRO A 29 -6.05 36.60 -2.07
C PRO A 29 -4.68 36.42 -2.73
N VAL A 30 -3.94 35.41 -2.27
CA VAL A 30 -2.58 35.07 -2.72
C VAL A 30 -2.56 34.65 -4.19
N GLN A 31 -1.64 35.23 -4.98
CA GLN A 31 -1.48 35.01 -6.42
C GLN A 31 -0.53 33.85 -6.76
N VAL A 32 -0.80 33.23 -7.90
CA VAL A 32 -0.09 32.09 -8.52
C VAL A 32 1.29 32.49 -9.05
N ILE A 33 2.33 31.70 -8.74
CA ILE A 33 3.61 31.72 -9.47
C ILE A 33 3.88 30.31 -10.03
N LYS A 34 4.38 30.25 -11.27
CA LYS A 34 4.73 29.04 -12.04
C LYS A 34 5.56 28.04 -11.21
N ASN A 35 5.19 26.76 -11.30
CA ASN A 35 5.91 25.55 -10.85
C ASN A 35 5.89 25.17 -9.35
N GLY A 36 4.87 25.53 -8.59
CA GLY A 36 4.63 24.94 -7.27
C GLY A 36 3.18 25.09 -6.86
N VAL A 37 2.44 23.98 -6.73
CA VAL A 37 1.07 24.00 -6.22
C VAL A 37 1.14 24.18 -4.72
N VAL A 38 1.08 25.42 -4.24
CA VAL A 38 0.80 25.70 -2.83
C VAL A 38 -0.71 25.54 -2.65
N VAL A 39 -1.11 24.51 -1.91
CA VAL A 39 -2.49 24.38 -1.46
C VAL A 39 -2.71 25.36 -0.33
N SER A 40 -3.52 26.39 -0.61
CA SER A 40 -4.22 27.12 0.43
C SER A 40 -5.22 26.16 1.09
N SER A 41 -4.79 25.44 2.13
CA SER A 41 -5.71 24.82 3.07
C SER A 41 -5.13 24.87 4.48
N ALA A 42 -5.00 26.09 5.01
CA ALA A 42 -4.88 26.34 6.43
C ALA A 42 -5.85 27.45 6.86
N THR A 43 -7.10 27.40 6.39
CA THR A 43 -8.18 28.02 7.18
C THR A 43 -8.43 27.11 8.37
N LYS A 44 -8.15 27.60 9.58
CA LYS A 44 -8.48 26.92 10.85
C LYS A 44 -9.90 26.34 10.76
N PRO A 45 -10.16 25.13 11.31
CA PRO A 45 -11.52 24.61 11.37
C PRO A 45 -12.42 25.67 12.01
N PRO A 46 -13.61 25.95 11.44
CA PRO A 46 -14.47 27.01 11.93
C PRO A 46 -14.76 26.81 13.42
N THR A 47 -14.77 27.90 14.18
CA THR A 47 -15.27 27.89 15.55
C THR A 47 -16.74 27.46 15.52
N ARG A 48 -16.99 26.21 15.92
CA ARG A 48 -18.32 25.60 15.87
C ARG A 48 -19.17 26.21 16.98
N ASP A 49 -20.09 27.11 16.64
CA ASP A 49 -21.06 27.63 17.61
C ASP A 49 -22.17 26.59 17.88
N LEU A 50 -22.22 26.10 19.12
CA LEU A 50 -23.16 25.08 19.58
C LEU A 50 -24.63 25.53 19.45
N ARG A 51 -24.91 26.84 19.45
CA ARG A 51 -26.28 27.38 19.43
C ARG A 51 -26.90 27.42 18.03
N LEU A 52 -26.09 27.46 16.98
CA LEU A 52 -26.54 27.64 15.59
C LEU A 52 -26.54 26.33 14.77
N ALA A 53 -26.39 25.18 15.44
CA ALA A 53 -26.36 23.84 14.84
C ALA A 53 -27.55 23.52 13.91
N TRP A 54 -28.72 24.13 14.16
CA TRP A 54 -29.92 23.96 13.34
C TRP A 54 -29.94 24.76 12.04
N LEU A 55 -29.15 25.84 11.87
CA LEU A 55 -29.06 26.59 10.60
C LEU A 55 -28.27 25.87 9.51
N TYR A 56 -27.68 24.76 9.89
CA TYR A 56 -26.82 23.95 9.07
C TYR A 56 -27.51 22.71 8.45
N TYR A 57 -28.81 22.58 8.71
CA TYR A 57 -29.70 21.46 8.35
C TYR A 57 -29.95 21.29 6.84
N GLY A 58 -29.39 22.14 5.98
CA GLY A 58 -29.61 22.03 4.55
C GLY A 58 -28.88 20.82 3.97
N ILE A 59 -29.63 19.91 3.34
CA ILE A 59 -29.10 18.80 2.52
C ILE A 59 -28.07 19.35 1.50
N ILE A 60 -28.17 20.64 1.12
CA ILE A 60 -27.29 21.36 0.18
C ILE A 60 -26.87 22.76 0.72
N SER A 61 -26.97 23.07 2.02
CA SER A 61 -26.73 24.48 2.43
C SER A 61 -25.26 24.89 2.31
N GLU A 62 -25.02 25.89 1.48
CA GLU A 62 -23.74 26.56 1.19
C GLU A 62 -23.10 27.24 2.43
N SER A 63 -23.77 27.21 3.59
CA SER A 63 -23.34 27.82 4.84
C SER A 63 -22.06 27.19 5.42
N TRP A 64 -21.88 25.87 5.33
CA TRP A 64 -20.64 25.17 5.75
C TRP A 64 -19.47 25.39 4.79
N VAL A 65 -19.80 25.73 3.56
CA VAL A 65 -18.87 25.86 2.44
C VAL A 65 -18.19 27.24 2.45
N ARG A 66 -18.62 28.17 3.33
CA ARG A 66 -18.09 29.54 3.41
C ARG A 66 -16.58 29.62 3.68
N CYS A 67 -15.97 28.58 4.27
CA CYS A 67 -14.55 28.55 4.63
C CYS A 67 -13.63 27.98 3.54
N TYR A 68 -14.19 27.41 2.47
CA TYR A 68 -13.43 26.82 1.36
C TYR A 68 -13.15 27.86 0.27
N SER A 69 -11.99 27.73 -0.39
CA SER A 69 -11.72 28.49 -1.62
C SER A 69 -12.69 28.09 -2.73
N GLU A 70 -13.03 28.99 -3.66
CA GLU A 70 -13.99 28.71 -4.74
C GLU A 70 -13.62 27.45 -5.56
N GLU A 71 -12.33 27.17 -5.72
CA GLU A 71 -11.82 25.96 -6.38
C GLU A 71 -12.10 24.68 -5.57
N GLU A 72 -11.92 24.71 -4.25
CA GLU A 72 -12.27 23.59 -3.37
C GLU A 72 -13.78 23.33 -3.34
N LYS A 73 -14.61 24.40 -3.35
CA LYS A 73 -16.07 24.25 -3.43
C LYS A 73 -16.49 23.56 -4.71
N ALA A 74 -15.91 23.97 -5.84
CA ALA A 74 -16.19 23.38 -7.14
C ALA A 74 -15.79 21.90 -7.17
N LEU A 75 -14.63 21.55 -6.59
CA LEU A 75 -14.17 20.17 -6.48
C LEU A 75 -15.13 19.31 -5.63
N VAL A 76 -15.51 19.75 -4.44
CA VAL A 76 -16.45 19.01 -3.57
C VAL A 76 -17.81 18.84 -4.23
N LYS A 77 -18.37 19.92 -4.83
CA LYS A 77 -19.64 19.85 -5.58
C LYS A 77 -19.55 18.85 -6.75
N LYS A 78 -18.39 18.73 -7.39
CA LYS A 78 -18.17 17.77 -8.49
C LYS A 78 -18.07 16.33 -7.98
N GLN A 79 -17.35 16.11 -6.88
CA GLN A 79 -17.28 14.80 -6.19
C GLN A 79 -18.69 14.35 -5.75
N ASP A 80 -19.47 15.26 -5.15
CA ASP A 80 -20.85 14.99 -4.71
C ASP A 80 -21.82 14.69 -5.84
N ARG A 81 -21.57 15.18 -7.05
CA ARG A 81 -22.42 14.92 -8.22
C ARG A 81 -22.11 13.59 -8.91
N ILE A 82 -20.91 13.04 -8.72
CA ILE A 82 -20.44 11.86 -9.47
C ILE A 82 -20.22 10.67 -8.53
N ILE A 83 -19.41 10.84 -7.49
CA ILE A 83 -19.02 9.74 -6.59
C ILE A 83 -20.21 9.31 -5.74
N LEU A 84 -20.87 10.27 -5.08
CA LEU A 84 -21.94 9.98 -4.13
C LEU A 84 -23.15 9.27 -4.79
N PRO A 85 -23.71 9.72 -5.92
CA PRO A 85 -24.80 9.01 -6.58
C PRO A 85 -24.39 7.60 -7.03
N LEU A 86 -23.16 7.44 -7.55
CA LEU A 86 -22.66 6.15 -8.00
C LEU A 86 -22.61 5.14 -6.85
N ILE A 87 -21.99 5.48 -5.72
CA ILE A 87 -21.93 4.58 -4.55
C ILE A 87 -23.31 4.33 -3.92
N CYS A 88 -24.23 5.29 -4.00
CA CYS A 88 -25.62 5.11 -3.59
C CYS A 88 -26.36 4.14 -4.52
N PHE A 89 -26.18 4.23 -5.84
CA PHE A 89 -26.79 3.31 -6.79
C PHE A 89 -26.25 1.88 -6.63
N LEU A 90 -24.94 1.73 -6.40
CA LEU A 90 -24.33 0.43 -6.12
C LEU A 90 -24.92 -0.21 -4.86
N PHE A 91 -25.06 0.55 -3.78
CA PHE A 91 -25.64 0.05 -2.54
C PHE A 91 -27.15 -0.14 -2.62
N PHE A 92 -27.85 0.65 -3.44
CA PHE A 92 -29.26 0.44 -3.77
C PHE A 92 -29.48 -0.91 -4.48
N ILE A 93 -28.70 -1.21 -5.53
CA ILE A 93 -28.79 -2.48 -6.25
C ILE A 93 -28.50 -3.64 -5.29
N LYS A 94 -27.52 -3.47 -4.39
CA LYS A 94 -27.16 -4.49 -3.40
C LYS A 94 -28.36 -4.96 -2.61
N TRP A 95 -29.09 -4.00 -2.05
CA TRP A 95 -30.27 -4.30 -1.25
C TRP A 95 -31.48 -4.70 -2.09
N LEU A 96 -31.52 -4.30 -3.36
CA LEU A 96 -32.52 -4.77 -4.30
C LEU A 96 -32.39 -6.29 -4.55
N ASP A 97 -31.20 -6.80 -4.88
CA ASP A 97 -30.97 -8.24 -5.10
C ASP A 97 -31.24 -9.07 -3.83
N GLN A 98 -30.78 -8.58 -2.67
CA GLN A 98 -31.03 -9.21 -1.38
C GLN A 98 -32.52 -9.28 -1.03
N SER A 99 -33.30 -8.26 -1.41
CA SER A 99 -34.75 -8.26 -1.23
C SER A 99 -35.44 -9.21 -2.22
N ASN A 100 -34.98 -9.25 -3.47
CA ASN A 100 -35.59 -10.00 -4.56
C ASN A 100 -35.71 -11.50 -4.29
N ILE A 101 -34.75 -12.14 -3.61
CA ILE A 101 -34.87 -13.58 -3.29
C ILE A 101 -36.00 -13.88 -2.31
N THR A 102 -36.20 -13.01 -1.33
CA THR A 102 -37.23 -13.16 -0.31
C THR A 102 -38.59 -12.93 -0.94
N ASN A 103 -38.69 -11.93 -1.81
CA ASN A 103 -39.90 -11.62 -2.54
C ASN A 103 -40.25 -12.73 -3.56
N ALA A 104 -39.27 -13.23 -4.32
CA ALA A 104 -39.42 -14.34 -5.25
C ALA A 104 -39.89 -15.62 -4.55
N TYR A 105 -39.33 -15.94 -3.37
CA TYR A 105 -39.76 -17.05 -2.54
C TYR A 105 -41.25 -16.98 -2.18
N ASN A 106 -41.72 -15.79 -1.81
CA ASN A 106 -43.13 -15.56 -1.44
C ASN A 106 -44.08 -15.43 -2.64
N SER A 107 -43.56 -15.30 -3.86
CA SER A 107 -44.33 -15.03 -5.09
C SER A 107 -44.25 -16.18 -6.11
N GLY A 108 -44.10 -17.42 -5.66
CA GLY A 108 -44.22 -18.62 -6.49
C GLY A 108 -42.95 -19.44 -6.69
N MET A 109 -41.77 -18.95 -6.28
CA MET A 109 -40.52 -19.74 -6.40
C MET A 109 -40.55 -21.00 -5.52
N LYS A 110 -41.23 -20.95 -4.38
CA LYS A 110 -41.37 -22.10 -3.47
C LYS A 110 -42.15 -23.23 -4.13
N GLU A 111 -43.27 -22.91 -4.78
CA GLU A 111 -44.15 -23.86 -5.45
C GLU A 111 -43.53 -24.40 -6.74
N ASP A 112 -42.89 -23.53 -7.53
CA ASP A 112 -42.28 -23.89 -8.83
C ASP A 112 -41.04 -24.81 -8.68
N LEU A 113 -40.25 -24.63 -7.61
CA LEU A 113 -39.03 -25.40 -7.35
C LEU A 113 -39.19 -26.47 -6.25
N ASN A 114 -40.39 -26.61 -5.68
CA ASN A 114 -40.71 -27.52 -4.58
C ASN A 114 -39.75 -27.38 -3.37
N ILE A 115 -39.45 -26.14 -2.98
CA ILE A 115 -38.46 -25.82 -1.95
C ILE A 115 -39.01 -26.19 -0.57
N LYS A 116 -38.25 -26.99 0.18
CA LYS A 116 -38.57 -27.32 1.58
C LYS A 116 -38.17 -26.17 2.50
N GLY A 117 -38.91 -25.93 3.58
CA GLY A 117 -38.69 -24.76 4.44
C GLY A 117 -37.26 -24.59 5.00
N VAL A 118 -36.52 -25.69 5.19
CA VAL A 118 -35.10 -25.66 5.62
C VAL A 118 -34.17 -25.17 4.50
N GLU A 119 -34.48 -25.48 3.25
CA GLU A 119 -33.66 -25.16 2.08
C GLU A 119 -33.60 -23.65 1.81
N TYR A 120 -34.67 -22.92 2.13
CA TYR A 120 -34.70 -21.45 2.01
C TYR A 120 -33.69 -20.77 2.94
N ASN A 121 -33.57 -21.25 4.19
CA ASN A 121 -32.61 -20.70 5.15
C ASN A 121 -31.14 -20.91 4.68
N LEU A 122 -30.90 -22.00 3.93
CA LEU A 122 -29.58 -22.26 3.35
C LEU A 122 -29.20 -21.26 2.26
N PHE A 123 -30.16 -20.61 1.57
CA PHE A 123 -29.85 -19.59 0.56
C PHE A 123 -29.07 -18.41 1.15
N GLY A 124 -29.54 -17.88 2.28
CA GLY A 124 -28.82 -16.81 3.00
C GLY A 124 -27.49 -17.29 3.58
N THR A 125 -27.42 -18.56 4.00
CA THR A 125 -26.18 -19.14 4.55
C THR A 125 -25.07 -19.23 3.50
N PHE A 126 -25.35 -19.76 2.30
CA PHE A 126 -24.35 -19.83 1.22
C PHE A 126 -23.90 -18.45 0.73
N TYR A 127 -24.83 -17.49 0.68
CA TYR A 127 -24.49 -16.09 0.41
C TYR A 127 -23.50 -15.54 1.45
N ASN A 128 -23.81 -15.71 2.74
CA ASN A 128 -22.95 -15.26 3.83
C ASN A 128 -21.55 -15.91 3.76
N ILE A 129 -21.45 -17.21 3.43
CA ILE A 129 -20.15 -17.88 3.28
C ILE A 129 -19.32 -17.22 2.18
N GLY A 130 -19.90 -16.97 1.01
CA GLY A 130 -19.20 -16.29 -0.09
C GLY A 130 -18.74 -14.88 0.30
N TYR A 131 -19.62 -14.14 0.98
CA TYR A 131 -19.37 -12.80 1.48
C TYR A 131 -18.19 -12.77 2.48
N LEU A 132 -18.16 -13.69 3.44
CA LEU A 132 -17.13 -13.76 4.48
C LEU A 132 -15.74 -14.08 3.93
N VAL A 133 -15.64 -14.95 2.92
CA VAL A 133 -14.35 -15.40 2.37
C VAL A 133 -13.60 -14.28 1.67
N LEU A 134 -14.31 -13.41 0.93
CA LEU A 134 -13.67 -12.36 0.13
C LEU A 134 -13.59 -11.00 0.81
N GLU A 135 -14.27 -10.75 1.92
CA GLU A 135 -14.33 -9.42 2.56
C GLU A 135 -12.95 -8.83 2.87
N ILE A 136 -12.09 -9.56 3.59
CA ILE A 136 -10.74 -9.09 3.92
C ILE A 136 -9.87 -8.97 2.65
N PRO A 137 -9.74 -9.98 1.77
CA PRO A 137 -8.98 -9.85 0.52
C PRO A 137 -9.47 -8.71 -0.38
N SER A 138 -10.78 -8.53 -0.50
CA SER A 138 -11.43 -7.47 -1.28
C SER A 138 -10.98 -6.08 -0.80
N MET A 139 -11.02 -5.84 0.51
CA MET A 139 -10.54 -4.58 1.08
C MET A 139 -9.04 -4.35 0.85
N MET A 140 -8.24 -5.40 0.89
CA MET A 140 -6.80 -5.33 0.60
C MET A 140 -6.48 -5.06 -0.88
N ILE A 141 -7.39 -5.41 -1.80
CA ILE A 141 -7.27 -5.09 -3.22
C ILE A 141 -7.70 -3.64 -3.49
N ILE A 142 -8.81 -3.20 -2.89
CA ILE A 142 -9.33 -1.83 -3.03
C ILE A 142 -8.36 -0.78 -2.47
N SER A 143 -7.59 -1.12 -1.44
CA SER A 143 -6.58 -0.21 -0.90
C SER A 143 -5.42 0.06 -1.87
N ARG A 144 -5.31 -0.67 -2.99
CA ARG A 144 -4.24 -0.48 -3.98
C ARG A 144 -4.62 0.55 -5.05
N PRO A 145 -3.85 1.65 -5.23
CA PRO A 145 -4.21 2.72 -6.16
C PRO A 145 -4.38 2.27 -7.63
N LYS A 146 -3.59 1.30 -8.10
CA LYS A 146 -3.70 0.82 -9.50
C LYS A 146 -4.93 -0.04 -9.75
N LEU A 147 -5.40 -0.79 -8.74
CA LEU A 147 -6.47 -1.78 -8.89
C LEU A 147 -7.83 -1.27 -8.40
N SER A 148 -7.83 -0.33 -7.44
CA SER A 148 -9.04 0.22 -6.81
C SER A 148 -10.09 0.66 -7.84
N ARG A 149 -9.64 1.31 -8.92
CA ARG A 149 -10.51 1.80 -10.00
C ARG A 149 -11.32 0.69 -10.68
N TYR A 150 -10.71 -0.45 -10.96
CA TYR A 150 -11.33 -1.50 -11.78
C TYR A 150 -12.02 -2.57 -10.95
N TYR A 151 -11.57 -2.79 -9.70
CA TYR A 151 -12.00 -3.93 -8.91
C TYR A 151 -13.51 -3.91 -8.60
N LEU A 152 -14.04 -2.78 -8.12
CA LEU A 152 -15.47 -2.68 -7.79
C LEU A 152 -16.35 -2.83 -9.05
N PRO A 153 -16.13 -2.10 -10.17
CA PRO A 153 -16.89 -2.31 -11.41
C PRO A 153 -16.82 -3.72 -12.00
N ILE A 154 -15.67 -4.41 -11.90
CA ILE A 154 -15.53 -5.81 -12.35
C ILE A 154 -16.43 -6.72 -11.51
N CYS A 155 -16.39 -6.56 -10.18
CA CYS A 155 -17.19 -7.36 -9.27
C CYS A 155 -18.70 -7.13 -9.51
N GLU A 156 -19.12 -5.88 -9.69
CA GLU A 156 -20.50 -5.50 -10.04
C GLU A 156 -20.97 -6.12 -11.35
N THR A 157 -20.11 -6.16 -12.37
CA THR A 157 -20.44 -6.76 -13.66
C THR A 157 -20.60 -8.28 -13.55
N LEU A 158 -19.68 -8.95 -12.83
CA LEU A 158 -19.75 -10.39 -12.61
C LEU A 158 -20.99 -10.76 -11.78
N TRP A 159 -21.29 -9.97 -10.75
CA TRP A 159 -22.50 -10.11 -9.96
C TRP A 159 -23.76 -9.93 -10.82
N THR A 160 -23.85 -8.86 -11.63
CA THR A 160 -24.98 -8.63 -12.54
C THR A 160 -25.21 -9.79 -13.51
N ILE A 161 -24.14 -10.40 -14.05
CA ILE A 161 -24.24 -11.58 -14.90
C ILE A 161 -24.87 -12.75 -14.13
N ILE A 162 -24.47 -12.97 -12.88
CA ILE A 162 -25.05 -14.02 -12.04
C ILE A 162 -26.53 -13.74 -11.75
N THR A 163 -26.92 -12.47 -11.53
CA THR A 163 -28.34 -12.08 -11.37
C THR A 163 -29.17 -12.49 -12.59
N PHE A 164 -28.69 -12.23 -13.81
CA PHE A 164 -29.36 -12.69 -15.02
C PHE A 164 -29.48 -14.22 -15.10
N VAL A 165 -28.44 -14.94 -14.69
CA VAL A 165 -28.44 -16.41 -14.72
C VAL A 165 -29.44 -16.99 -13.71
N GLN A 166 -29.74 -16.29 -12.60
CA GLN A 166 -30.69 -16.77 -11.58
C GLN A 166 -32.10 -17.02 -12.12
N CYS A 167 -32.53 -16.32 -13.18
CA CYS A 167 -33.86 -16.55 -13.77
C CYS A 167 -34.02 -17.98 -14.35
N ARG A 168 -32.91 -18.67 -14.66
CA ARG A 168 -32.89 -20.03 -15.21
C ARG A 168 -32.65 -21.12 -14.17
N ASN A 169 -32.67 -20.78 -12.88
CA ASN A 169 -32.49 -21.78 -11.83
C ASN A 169 -33.70 -22.72 -11.77
N ASN A 170 -33.41 -24.03 -11.86
CA ASN A 170 -34.41 -25.10 -11.88
C ASN A 170 -34.30 -26.04 -10.66
N SER A 171 -33.35 -25.78 -9.76
CA SER A 171 -33.10 -26.60 -8.57
C SER A 171 -32.58 -25.75 -7.41
N SER A 172 -32.89 -26.16 -6.18
CA SER A 172 -32.38 -25.56 -4.94
C SER A 172 -30.84 -25.57 -4.88
N GLN A 173 -30.20 -26.62 -5.43
CA GLN A 173 -28.74 -26.75 -5.45
C GLN A 173 -28.06 -25.70 -6.36
N MET A 174 -28.67 -25.39 -7.51
CA MET A 174 -28.18 -24.33 -8.39
C MET A 174 -28.26 -22.97 -7.68
N ILE A 175 -29.34 -22.73 -6.92
CA ILE A 175 -29.49 -21.50 -6.14
C ILE A 175 -28.39 -21.39 -5.09
N TYR A 176 -27.99 -22.47 -4.41
CA TYR A 176 -26.87 -22.44 -3.46
C TYR A 176 -25.55 -21.98 -4.11
N GLY A 177 -25.23 -22.55 -5.27
CA GLY A 177 -24.04 -22.16 -6.04
C GLY A 177 -24.08 -20.69 -6.47
N MET A 178 -25.22 -20.24 -7.01
CA MET A 178 -25.40 -18.84 -7.41
C MET A 178 -25.33 -17.89 -6.22
N ARG A 179 -25.92 -18.25 -5.07
CA ARG A 179 -25.86 -17.45 -3.82
C ARG A 179 -24.43 -17.29 -3.31
N PHE A 180 -23.64 -18.37 -3.34
CA PHE A 180 -22.23 -18.31 -2.96
C PHE A 180 -21.43 -17.37 -3.87
N LEU A 181 -21.59 -17.49 -5.19
CA LEU A 181 -20.93 -16.60 -6.15
C LEU A 181 -21.42 -15.15 -6.02
N MET A 182 -22.69 -14.93 -5.70
CA MET A 182 -23.22 -13.61 -5.38
C MET A 182 -22.49 -12.98 -4.20
N GLY A 183 -22.44 -13.70 -3.07
CA GLY A 183 -21.76 -13.21 -1.88
C GLY A 183 -20.31 -12.86 -2.17
N LEU A 184 -19.63 -13.68 -2.97
CA LEU A 184 -18.26 -13.48 -3.42
C LEU A 184 -18.07 -12.12 -4.14
N PHE A 185 -18.91 -11.80 -5.13
CA PHE A 185 -18.76 -10.57 -5.93
C PHE A 185 -19.46 -9.34 -5.36
N GLU A 186 -20.49 -9.51 -4.53
CA GLU A 186 -21.24 -8.41 -3.89
C GLU A 186 -20.50 -7.84 -2.65
N THR A 187 -19.47 -8.55 -2.19
CA THR A 187 -18.61 -8.15 -1.06
C THR A 187 -18.13 -6.68 -1.13
N PRO A 188 -17.37 -6.23 -2.17
CA PRO A 188 -16.85 -4.87 -2.24
C PRO A 188 -17.91 -3.77 -2.33
N ALA A 189 -19.17 -4.09 -2.68
CA ALA A 189 -20.19 -3.08 -2.93
C ALA A 189 -20.47 -2.21 -1.70
N ALA A 190 -20.48 -2.78 -0.50
CA ALA A 190 -20.76 -2.04 0.73
C ALA A 190 -19.49 -1.44 1.34
N THR A 191 -18.49 -2.28 1.61
CA THR A 191 -17.26 -1.90 2.31
C THR A 191 -16.32 -1.08 1.44
N GLY A 192 -16.25 -1.39 0.14
CA GLY A 192 -15.48 -0.64 -0.85
C GLY A 192 -16.05 0.76 -1.08
N SER A 193 -17.39 0.88 -1.14
CA SER A 193 -18.07 2.18 -1.25
C SER A 193 -17.76 3.10 -0.07
N LEU A 194 -17.88 2.58 1.16
CA LEU A 194 -17.53 3.35 2.37
C LEU A 194 -16.04 3.71 2.43
N TYR A 195 -15.16 2.78 2.06
CA TYR A 195 -13.72 3.03 2.04
C TYR A 195 -13.34 4.13 1.05
N ILE A 196 -13.98 4.16 -0.13
CA ILE A 196 -13.75 5.19 -1.14
C ILE A 196 -14.34 6.53 -0.70
N LEU A 197 -15.52 6.52 -0.08
CA LEU A 197 -16.09 7.72 0.50
C LEU A 197 -15.12 8.34 1.53
N ALA A 198 -14.57 7.53 2.43
CA ALA A 198 -13.58 7.99 3.40
C ALA A 198 -12.19 8.32 2.81
N SER A 199 -11.95 8.00 1.54
CA SER A 199 -10.69 8.32 0.85
C SER A 199 -10.75 9.61 0.05
N TRP A 200 -11.94 10.08 -0.34
CA TRP A 200 -12.12 11.30 -1.15
C TRP A 200 -12.63 12.51 -0.34
N TYR A 201 -13.27 12.25 0.80
CA TYR A 201 -13.87 13.28 1.64
C TYR A 201 -13.10 13.42 2.95
N ARG A 202 -12.97 14.66 3.43
CA ARG A 202 -12.34 14.93 4.74
C ARG A 202 -13.16 14.35 5.89
N SER A 203 -12.50 14.18 7.03
CA SER A 203 -13.09 13.66 8.27
C SER A 203 -14.33 14.43 8.75
N ASP A 204 -14.46 15.72 8.46
CA ASP A 204 -15.63 16.55 8.75
C ASP A 204 -16.75 16.38 7.71
N GLU A 205 -16.41 16.00 6.48
CA GLU A 205 -17.32 15.90 5.34
C GLU A 205 -17.97 14.51 5.20
N VAL A 206 -17.29 13.46 5.65
CA VAL A 206 -17.66 12.07 5.38
C VAL A 206 -18.96 11.63 6.07
N PHE A 207 -19.24 12.10 7.30
CA PHE A 207 -20.38 11.63 8.10
C PHE A 207 -21.74 11.88 7.45
N LYS A 208 -21.95 13.09 6.92
CA LYS A 208 -23.19 13.44 6.20
C LYS A 208 -23.41 12.55 4.97
N ARG A 209 -22.33 12.30 4.23
CA ARG A 209 -22.36 11.51 2.99
C ARG A 209 -22.54 10.02 3.26
N ALA A 210 -21.96 9.52 4.35
CA ALA A 210 -22.15 8.16 4.81
C ALA A 210 -23.62 7.93 5.21
N GLY A 211 -24.27 8.90 5.85
CA GLY A 211 -25.71 8.86 6.14
C GLY A 211 -26.58 8.78 4.88
N VAL A 212 -26.32 9.64 3.89
CA VAL A 212 -27.02 9.61 2.59
C VAL A 212 -26.79 8.29 1.85
N TRP A 213 -25.55 7.79 1.85
CA TRP A 213 -25.22 6.49 1.30
C TRP A 213 -26.02 5.37 1.96
N TYR A 214 -26.12 5.35 3.29
CA TYR A 214 -26.85 4.30 3.99
C TYR A 214 -28.35 4.29 3.67
N VAL A 215 -28.97 5.44 3.43
CA VAL A 215 -30.39 5.53 3.05
C VAL A 215 -30.71 4.74 1.78
N SER A 216 -29.78 4.65 0.83
CA SER A 216 -29.99 3.91 -0.41
C SER A 216 -30.32 2.43 -0.18
N SER A 217 -29.84 1.82 0.91
CA SER A 217 -30.19 0.43 1.29
C SER A 217 -31.68 0.24 1.58
N ASN A 218 -32.26 1.15 2.36
CA ASN A 218 -33.67 1.09 2.75
C ASN A 218 -34.57 1.31 1.53
N ILE A 219 -34.17 2.22 0.64
CA ILE A 219 -34.89 2.47 -0.61
C ILE A 219 -34.81 1.24 -1.54
N GLY A 220 -33.64 0.62 -1.67
CA GLY A 220 -33.44 -0.60 -2.46
C GLY A 220 -34.29 -1.77 -1.97
N ALA A 221 -34.26 -2.01 -0.65
CA ALA A 221 -35.06 -3.06 -0.03
C ALA A 221 -36.57 -2.86 -0.24
N ALA A 222 -37.06 -1.61 -0.11
CA ALA A 222 -38.46 -1.25 -0.35
C ALA A 222 -38.85 -1.38 -1.83
N PHE A 223 -37.99 -0.93 -2.75
CA PHE A 223 -38.23 -1.01 -4.20
C PHE A 223 -38.39 -2.46 -4.68
N GLY A 224 -37.60 -3.39 -4.14
CA GLY A 224 -37.69 -4.82 -4.48
C GLY A 224 -39.08 -5.43 -4.23
N GLY A 225 -39.76 -5.02 -3.15
CA GLY A 225 -41.11 -5.49 -2.85
C GLY A 225 -42.14 -5.01 -3.88
N TYR A 226 -42.11 -3.73 -4.24
CA TYR A 226 -42.99 -3.16 -5.26
C TYR A 226 -42.72 -3.74 -6.65
N MET A 227 -41.43 -3.94 -6.98
CA MET A 227 -41.01 -4.54 -8.24
C MET A 227 -41.53 -5.97 -8.38
N GLN A 228 -41.45 -6.78 -7.32
CA GLN A 228 -42.01 -8.14 -7.31
C GLN A 228 -43.53 -8.13 -7.53
N ALA A 229 -44.26 -7.26 -6.82
CA ALA A 229 -45.71 -7.17 -6.97
C ALA A 229 -46.11 -6.80 -8.41
N ALA A 230 -45.42 -5.82 -9.01
CA ALA A 230 -45.66 -5.42 -10.40
C ALA A 230 -45.31 -6.55 -11.40
N ALA A 231 -44.19 -7.26 -11.20
CA ALA A 231 -43.81 -8.38 -12.05
C ALA A 231 -44.80 -9.55 -11.96
N HIS A 232 -45.29 -9.87 -10.76
CA HIS A 232 -46.29 -10.92 -10.57
C HIS A 232 -47.65 -10.55 -11.19
N HIS A 233 -48.09 -9.30 -11.11
CA HIS A 233 -49.37 -8.89 -11.73
C HIS A 233 -49.30 -8.71 -13.25
N GLY A 234 -48.17 -8.23 -13.80
CA GLY A 234 -48.07 -7.84 -15.21
C GLY A 234 -47.32 -8.82 -16.12
N LEU A 235 -46.44 -9.65 -15.56
CA LEU A 235 -45.49 -10.49 -16.32
C LEU A 235 -45.59 -11.98 -16.01
N ASP A 236 -46.41 -12.39 -15.05
CA ASP A 236 -46.61 -13.81 -14.77
C ASP A 236 -47.23 -14.55 -15.97
N GLY A 237 -46.63 -15.68 -16.37
CA GLY A 237 -47.01 -16.45 -17.55
C GLY A 237 -46.62 -15.86 -18.90
N LYS A 238 -46.09 -14.62 -18.95
CA LYS A 238 -45.56 -14.02 -20.20
C LYS A 238 -44.30 -14.78 -20.64
N LEU A 239 -44.25 -15.14 -21.92
CA LEU A 239 -43.19 -15.97 -22.52
C LEU A 239 -43.01 -17.35 -21.84
N GLY A 240 -44.03 -17.85 -21.14
CA GLY A 240 -43.96 -19.12 -20.41
C GLY A 240 -43.06 -19.09 -19.17
N MET A 241 -42.69 -17.90 -18.69
CA MET A 241 -41.88 -17.73 -17.47
C MET A 241 -42.76 -17.29 -16.30
N ALA A 242 -42.50 -17.86 -15.12
CA ALA A 242 -43.13 -17.46 -13.86
C ALA A 242 -42.71 -16.05 -13.45
N GLY A 243 -43.60 -15.29 -12.81
CA GLY A 243 -43.39 -13.90 -12.41
C GLY A 243 -42.15 -13.67 -11.53
N TRP A 244 -41.76 -14.65 -10.73
CA TRP A 244 -40.55 -14.58 -9.90
C TRP A 244 -39.24 -14.58 -10.73
N ARG A 245 -39.23 -15.23 -11.91
CA ARG A 245 -38.06 -15.24 -12.81
C ARG A 245 -37.84 -13.87 -13.46
N TRP A 246 -38.92 -13.15 -13.74
CA TRP A 246 -38.86 -11.81 -14.33
C TRP A 246 -38.20 -10.78 -13.42
N VAL A 247 -38.33 -10.93 -12.11
CA VAL A 247 -37.72 -10.02 -11.14
C VAL A 247 -36.20 -10.02 -11.25
N PHE A 248 -35.57 -11.20 -11.40
CA PHE A 248 -34.13 -11.29 -11.62
C PHE A 248 -33.68 -10.70 -12.97
N ILE A 249 -34.51 -10.78 -14.01
CA ILE A 249 -34.23 -10.16 -15.31
C ILE A 249 -34.30 -8.63 -15.20
N ILE A 250 -35.35 -8.10 -14.58
CA ILE A 250 -35.53 -6.66 -14.39
C ILE A 250 -34.39 -6.10 -13.53
N ASP A 251 -34.04 -6.79 -12.45
CA ASP A 251 -32.94 -6.43 -11.57
C ASP A 251 -31.59 -6.38 -12.33
N GLY A 252 -31.30 -7.40 -13.14
CA GLY A 252 -30.12 -7.41 -14.02
C GLY A 252 -30.12 -6.26 -15.04
N ILE A 253 -31.28 -5.90 -15.61
CA ILE A 253 -31.42 -4.78 -16.56
C ILE A 253 -31.16 -3.43 -15.88
N ILE A 254 -31.57 -3.27 -14.62
CA ILE A 254 -31.28 -2.07 -13.82
C ILE A 254 -29.79 -2.02 -13.46
N SER A 255 -29.21 -3.17 -13.12
CA SER A 255 -27.83 -3.28 -12.63
C SER A 255 -26.78 -3.09 -13.72
N LEU A 256 -27.02 -3.62 -14.93
CA LEU A 256 -26.03 -3.62 -16.02
C LEU A 256 -25.57 -2.22 -16.46
N PRO A 257 -26.45 -1.22 -16.68
CA PRO A 257 -26.02 0.14 -16.99
C PRO A 257 -25.20 0.78 -15.87
N ILE A 258 -25.53 0.48 -14.60
CA ILE A 258 -24.81 1.03 -13.45
C ILE A 258 -23.41 0.40 -13.34
N ALA A 259 -23.28 -0.91 -13.57
CA ALA A 259 -21.99 -1.60 -13.64
C ALA A 259 -21.11 -1.05 -14.77
N ILE A 260 -21.69 -0.85 -15.97
CA ILE A 260 -20.98 -0.25 -17.12
C ILE A 260 -20.57 1.19 -16.79
N ALA A 261 -21.47 2.00 -16.23
CA ALA A 261 -21.16 3.36 -15.80
C ALA A 261 -20.04 3.41 -14.76
N GLY A 262 -19.94 2.38 -13.90
CA GLY A 262 -18.84 2.17 -12.97
C GLY A 262 -17.46 2.24 -13.64
N PHE A 263 -17.24 1.60 -14.79
CA PHE A 263 -15.94 1.64 -15.47
C PHE A 263 -15.51 3.04 -15.93
N PHE A 264 -16.48 3.89 -16.28
CA PHE A 264 -16.23 5.24 -16.80
C PHE A 264 -16.21 6.31 -15.71
N LEU A 265 -17.03 6.16 -14.66
CA LEU A 265 -17.24 7.19 -13.65
C LEU A 265 -16.43 6.95 -12.37
N PHE A 266 -16.16 5.69 -12.02
CA PHE A 266 -15.61 5.33 -10.71
C PHE A 266 -14.13 5.73 -10.57
N PRO A 267 -13.78 6.67 -9.68
CA PRO A 267 -12.44 7.27 -9.63
C PRO A 267 -11.35 6.43 -8.97
N GLY A 268 -11.70 5.36 -8.25
CA GLY A 268 -10.74 4.61 -7.42
C GLY A 268 -10.31 5.45 -6.22
N LEU A 269 -9.02 5.47 -5.89
CA LEU A 269 -8.44 6.32 -4.83
C LEU A 269 -7.95 7.66 -5.41
N PRO A 270 -7.78 8.73 -4.60
CA PRO A 270 -7.21 9.99 -5.10
C PRO A 270 -5.84 9.84 -5.76
N THR A 271 -5.07 8.84 -5.32
CA THR A 271 -3.75 8.46 -5.85
C THR A 271 -3.83 7.52 -7.06
N SER A 272 -5.03 7.11 -7.49
CA SER A 272 -5.23 6.26 -8.66
C SER A 272 -4.98 7.02 -9.98
N PRO A 273 -4.79 6.31 -11.10
CA PRO A 273 -4.65 6.94 -12.42
C PRO A 273 -5.83 7.87 -12.75
N ARG A 274 -5.54 9.03 -13.35
CA ARG A 274 -6.52 10.06 -13.68
C ARG A 274 -7.69 9.52 -14.50
N ILE A 275 -8.90 10.00 -14.19
CA ILE A 275 -10.11 9.75 -14.96
C ILE A 275 -10.42 10.91 -15.89
N TRP A 276 -11.09 10.62 -17.01
CA TRP A 276 -11.44 11.57 -18.06
C TRP A 276 -12.16 12.83 -17.55
N TRP A 277 -13.02 12.72 -16.53
CA TRP A 277 -13.80 13.85 -15.99
C TRP A 277 -13.04 14.72 -14.97
N LEU A 278 -11.91 14.26 -14.44
CA LEU A 278 -11.14 14.96 -13.39
C LEU A 278 -9.91 15.66 -13.99
N LYS A 279 -9.78 16.97 -13.79
CA LYS A 279 -8.60 17.73 -14.26
C LYS A 279 -7.37 17.39 -13.41
N GLU A 280 -6.18 17.57 -13.95
CA GLU A 280 -4.94 17.31 -13.21
C GLU A 280 -4.78 18.23 -11.99
N SER A 281 -5.17 19.51 -12.13
CA SER A 281 -5.19 20.47 -11.02
C SER A 281 -6.17 20.05 -9.91
N GLU A 282 -7.36 19.59 -10.29
CA GLU A 282 -8.40 19.09 -9.37
C GLU A 282 -7.93 17.81 -8.64
N GLN A 283 -7.21 16.92 -9.34
CA GLN A 283 -6.67 15.70 -8.72
C GLN A 283 -5.56 16.01 -7.72
N LYS A 284 -4.64 16.92 -8.06
CA LYS A 284 -3.59 17.38 -7.13
C LYS A 284 -4.20 18.10 -5.92
N LEU A 285 -5.23 18.91 -6.14
CA LEU A 285 -5.99 19.55 -5.05
C LEU A 285 -6.66 18.51 -4.15
N ALA A 286 -7.27 17.46 -4.71
CA ALA A 286 -7.87 16.38 -3.92
C ALA A 286 -6.81 15.62 -3.08
N GLN A 287 -5.64 15.33 -3.65
CA GLN A 287 -4.54 14.67 -2.94
C GLN A 287 -4.02 15.53 -1.79
N ALA A 288 -3.78 16.81 -2.04
CA ALA A 288 -3.30 17.75 -1.04
C ALA A 288 -4.32 17.97 0.10
N ARG A 289 -5.62 17.99 -0.20
CA ARG A 289 -6.68 18.04 0.83
C ARG A 289 -6.67 16.83 1.76
N MET A 290 -6.35 15.65 1.24
CA MET A 290 -6.27 14.43 2.04
C MET A 290 -4.97 14.36 2.83
N GLN A 291 -3.86 14.86 2.27
CA GLN A 291 -2.59 15.01 2.98
C GLN A 291 -2.73 16.00 4.15
N SER A 292 -3.41 17.13 3.96
CA SER A 292 -3.62 18.10 5.05
C SER A 292 -4.55 17.60 6.16
N ASP A 293 -5.42 16.61 5.90
CA ASP A 293 -6.22 15.92 6.93
C ASP A 293 -5.38 14.85 7.71
N GLY A 294 -4.16 14.57 7.23
CA GLY A 294 -3.21 13.63 7.82
C GLY A 294 -3.44 12.17 7.36
N VAL A 295 -3.95 11.95 6.15
CA VAL A 295 -4.16 10.61 5.58
C VAL A 295 -2.87 10.08 4.95
N ARG A 296 -2.37 8.94 5.45
CA ARG A 296 -1.11 8.34 4.97
C ARG A 296 -1.21 7.71 3.58
N LYS A 297 -0.13 7.76 2.78
CA LYS A 297 -0.02 7.03 1.50
C LYS A 297 0.00 5.50 1.71
N SER A 298 -0.49 4.73 0.73
CA SER A 298 -0.51 3.26 0.80
C SER A 298 0.91 2.69 0.84
N ALA A 299 1.21 1.84 1.82
CA ALA A 299 2.48 1.12 1.96
C ALA A 299 2.45 -0.27 1.26
N LYS A 300 3.45 -1.13 1.52
CA LYS A 300 3.46 -2.53 1.07
C LYS A 300 2.94 -3.45 2.18
N ILE A 301 1.91 -4.23 1.84
CA ILE A 301 1.36 -5.30 2.69
C ILE A 301 2.45 -6.33 3.02
N GLY A 302 2.69 -6.54 4.31
CA GLY A 302 3.61 -7.57 4.80
C GLY A 302 3.27 -8.05 6.20
N LYS A 303 3.94 -9.11 6.67
CA LYS A 303 3.76 -9.67 8.03
C LYS A 303 3.95 -8.63 9.15
N ARG A 304 4.72 -7.57 8.89
CA ARG A 304 4.89 -6.42 9.81
C ARG A 304 3.60 -5.61 10.00
N MET A 305 2.79 -5.44 8.96
CA MET A 305 1.49 -4.73 9.05
C MET A 305 0.52 -5.51 9.93
N LEU A 306 0.35 -6.81 9.70
CA LEU A 306 -0.54 -7.64 10.53
C LEU A 306 -0.13 -7.61 12.01
N ARG A 307 1.18 -7.68 12.30
CA ARG A 307 1.68 -7.54 13.68
C ARG A 307 1.31 -6.17 14.26
N ARG A 308 1.44 -5.08 13.51
CA ARG A 308 1.04 -3.75 13.98
C ARG A 308 -0.46 -3.68 14.28
N VAL A 309 -1.31 -4.18 13.38
CA VAL A 309 -2.78 -4.19 13.55
C VAL A 309 -3.20 -4.91 14.81
N PHE A 310 -2.71 -6.14 15.04
CA PHE A 310 -3.09 -6.95 16.19
C PHE A 310 -2.52 -6.44 17.53
N TYR A 311 -1.54 -5.53 17.52
CA TYR A 311 -1.00 -4.93 18.76
C TYR A 311 -1.69 -3.61 19.11
N HIS A 312 -2.40 -2.98 18.18
CA HIS A 312 -3.13 -1.75 18.45
C HIS A 312 -4.54 -2.01 18.99
N TRP A 313 -4.92 -1.27 20.02
CA TRP A 313 -6.24 -1.36 20.64
C TRP A 313 -7.38 -0.97 19.68
N HIS A 314 -7.08 -0.13 18.67
CA HIS A 314 -8.04 0.33 17.65
C HIS A 314 -8.76 -0.82 16.95
N PHE A 315 -8.04 -1.91 16.63
CA PHE A 315 -8.59 -3.09 15.95
C PHE A 315 -9.66 -3.77 16.80
N TYR A 316 -9.33 -4.10 18.06
CA TYR A 316 -10.25 -4.78 18.97
C TYR A 316 -11.47 -3.92 19.29
N PHE A 317 -11.26 -2.62 19.54
CA PHE A 317 -12.35 -1.67 19.75
C PHE A 317 -13.31 -1.64 18.56
N ALA A 318 -12.79 -1.47 17.34
CA ALA A 318 -13.60 -1.35 16.13
C ALA A 318 -14.41 -2.62 15.86
N VAL A 319 -13.77 -3.80 15.92
CA VAL A 319 -14.40 -5.10 15.65
C VAL A 319 -15.45 -5.43 16.70
N ILE A 320 -15.14 -5.33 18.00
CA ILE A 320 -16.07 -5.71 19.07
C ILE A 320 -17.28 -4.77 19.09
N THR A 321 -17.06 -3.45 18.93
CA THR A 321 -18.16 -2.47 18.89
C THR A 321 -19.09 -2.75 17.72
N TYR A 322 -18.54 -3.05 16.54
CA TYR A 322 -19.34 -3.34 15.36
C TYR A 322 -20.07 -4.69 15.47
N VAL A 323 -19.45 -5.73 16.02
CA VAL A 323 -20.12 -7.02 16.28
C VAL A 323 -21.29 -6.86 17.24
N ALA A 324 -21.09 -6.13 18.34
CA ALA A 324 -22.13 -5.87 19.33
C ALA A 324 -23.30 -5.10 18.71
N PHE A 325 -23.02 -4.09 17.89
CA PHE A 325 -24.04 -3.37 17.12
C PHE A 325 -24.74 -4.27 16.09
N GLN A 326 -23.99 -5.04 15.30
CA GLN A 326 -24.56 -5.84 14.21
C GLN A 326 -25.58 -6.85 14.75
N CYS A 327 -25.31 -7.45 15.91
CA CYS A 327 -26.23 -8.34 16.60
C CYS A 327 -27.55 -7.68 17.04
N THR A 328 -27.63 -6.35 17.12
CA THR A 328 -28.86 -5.62 17.50
C THR A 328 -29.67 -5.09 16.31
N THR A 329 -29.22 -5.34 15.07
CA THR A 329 -29.85 -4.79 13.87
C THR A 329 -31.11 -5.56 13.41
N TRP A 330 -31.24 -6.84 13.75
CA TRP A 330 -32.32 -7.72 13.26
C TRP A 330 -33.67 -7.59 14.00
N VAL A 331 -33.82 -6.58 14.86
CA VAL A 331 -35.04 -6.44 15.67
C VAL A 331 -36.24 -5.99 14.81
N GLY A 332 -36.02 -5.20 13.75
CA GLY A 332 -37.10 -4.59 12.96
C GLY A 332 -38.04 -5.58 12.24
N GLY A 333 -37.55 -6.75 11.81
CA GLY A 333 -38.37 -7.78 11.15
C GLY A 333 -39.37 -8.48 12.07
N GLN A 334 -39.16 -8.39 13.39
CA GLN A 334 -40.00 -9.06 14.39
C GLN A 334 -41.33 -8.34 14.62
N MET A 335 -41.45 -7.08 14.19
CA MET A 335 -42.70 -6.32 14.27
C MET A 335 -43.82 -7.02 13.49
N GLY A 336 -43.53 -7.56 12.29
CA GLY A 336 -44.53 -8.27 11.48
C GLY A 336 -45.09 -9.50 12.18
N LEU A 337 -44.24 -10.25 12.91
CA LEU A 337 -44.68 -11.41 13.70
C LEU A 337 -45.56 -11.01 14.88
N TRP A 338 -45.24 -9.89 15.54
CA TRP A 338 -46.10 -9.35 16.59
C TRP A 338 -47.46 -8.89 16.04
N VAL A 339 -47.51 -8.11 14.97
CA VAL A 339 -48.77 -7.63 14.38
C VAL A 339 -49.61 -8.80 13.86
N LYS A 340 -48.97 -9.85 13.32
CA LYS A 340 -49.67 -11.10 12.95
C LYS A 340 -50.28 -11.82 14.17
N SER A 341 -49.59 -11.81 15.31
CA SER A 341 -50.07 -12.45 16.54
C SER A 341 -51.29 -11.76 17.17
N THR A 342 -51.52 -10.47 16.89
CA THR A 342 -52.67 -9.75 17.46
C THR A 342 -53.98 -10.09 16.76
N GLN A 343 -53.95 -10.70 15.56
CA GLN A 343 -55.13 -11.07 14.75
C GLN A 343 -56.12 -9.92 14.45
N GLN A 344 -55.76 -8.68 14.76
CA GLN A 344 -56.65 -7.49 14.65
C GLN A 344 -56.47 -6.71 13.35
N TYR A 345 -55.46 -7.04 12.54
CA TYR A 345 -55.06 -6.28 11.37
C TYR A 345 -55.13 -7.14 10.10
N SER A 346 -55.49 -6.52 8.97
CA SER A 346 -55.49 -7.20 7.67
C SER A 346 -54.08 -7.63 7.25
N ILE A 347 -53.99 -8.65 6.38
CA ILE A 347 -52.72 -9.16 5.84
C ILE A 347 -51.92 -8.05 5.15
N GLU A 348 -52.61 -7.16 4.45
CA GLU A 348 -52.03 -5.98 3.80
C GLU A 348 -51.40 -5.03 4.83
N LEU A 349 -52.13 -4.72 5.91
CA LEU A 349 -51.67 -3.78 6.93
C LEU A 349 -50.52 -4.38 7.76
N ILE A 350 -50.49 -5.70 7.96
CA ILE A 350 -49.35 -6.42 8.59
C ILE A 350 -48.05 -6.19 7.81
N ASN A 351 -48.11 -6.13 6.48
CA ASN A 351 -46.94 -5.91 5.63
C ASN A 351 -46.57 -4.42 5.50
N ILE A 352 -47.56 -3.53 5.56
CA ILE A 352 -47.34 -2.07 5.46
C ILE A 352 -46.78 -1.50 6.77
N LEU A 353 -47.25 -1.94 7.94
CA LEU A 353 -46.86 -1.33 9.22
C LEU A 353 -45.33 -1.32 9.49
N PRO A 354 -44.57 -2.40 9.22
CA PRO A 354 -43.10 -2.39 9.34
C PRO A 354 -42.39 -1.35 8.45
N THR A 355 -43.02 -0.91 7.35
CA THR A 355 -42.45 0.14 6.48
C THR A 355 -42.34 1.49 7.19
N GLY A 356 -43.18 1.75 8.21
CA GLY A 356 -43.06 2.96 9.03
C GLY A 356 -41.71 3.05 9.76
N THR A 357 -41.16 1.90 10.17
CA THR A 357 -39.82 1.83 10.79
C THR A 357 -38.73 2.16 9.77
N GLN A 358 -38.89 1.73 8.52
CA GLN A 358 -37.97 2.05 7.41
C GLN A 358 -38.03 3.53 7.04
N LEU A 359 -39.21 4.14 7.01
CA LEU A 359 -39.37 5.57 6.77
C LEU A 359 -38.67 6.40 7.85
N LEU A 360 -38.85 6.05 9.12
CA LEU A 360 -38.11 6.72 10.20
C LEU A 360 -36.61 6.47 10.08
N ALA A 361 -36.19 5.25 9.73
CA ALA A 361 -34.79 4.91 9.50
C ALA A 361 -34.14 5.75 8.39
N ILE A 362 -34.88 6.10 7.33
CA ILE A 362 -34.41 6.99 6.26
C ILE A 362 -34.17 8.41 6.81
N VAL A 363 -35.16 8.96 7.54
CA VAL A 363 -35.07 10.30 8.11
C VAL A 363 -33.91 10.39 9.12
N VAL A 364 -33.87 9.46 10.08
CA VAL A 364 -32.87 9.43 11.15
C VAL A 364 -31.47 9.13 10.60
N GLY A 365 -31.37 8.26 9.58
CA GLY A 365 -30.11 7.93 8.91
C GLY A 365 -29.45 9.13 8.21
N ILE A 366 -30.24 10.12 7.78
CA ILE A 366 -29.72 11.38 7.21
C ILE A 366 -29.42 12.39 8.32
N LEU A 367 -30.33 12.53 9.30
CA LEU A 367 -30.27 13.61 10.27
C LEU A 367 -29.20 13.39 11.36
N ILE A 368 -29.12 12.20 11.95
CA ILE A 368 -28.25 11.97 13.12
C ILE A 368 -26.75 12.06 12.76
N PRO A 369 -26.26 11.45 11.67
CA PRO A 369 -24.84 11.56 11.30
C PRO A 369 -24.41 13.00 10.99
N GLN A 370 -25.33 13.89 10.57
CA GLN A 370 -25.01 15.31 10.36
C GLN A 370 -24.65 16.04 11.66
N PHE A 371 -25.25 15.65 12.79
CA PHE A 371 -24.91 16.24 14.08
C PHE A 371 -23.47 15.92 14.51
N ALA A 372 -22.86 14.83 14.01
CA ALA A 372 -21.45 14.53 14.27
C ALA A 372 -20.47 15.54 13.64
N MET A 373 -20.95 16.36 12.68
CA MET A 373 -20.17 17.46 12.11
C MET A 373 -20.09 18.66 13.07
N VAL A 374 -21.11 18.86 13.91
CA VAL A 374 -21.20 20.02 14.82
C VAL A 374 -20.76 19.64 16.21
N TYR A 375 -21.37 18.57 16.73
CA TYR A 375 -21.13 18.03 18.05
C TYR A 375 -20.03 16.97 18.02
N PRO A 376 -19.31 16.77 19.14
CA PRO A 376 -18.48 15.60 19.33
C PRO A 376 -19.28 14.32 19.05
N ILE A 377 -18.76 13.43 18.20
CA ILE A 377 -19.45 12.22 17.71
C ILE A 377 -20.03 11.32 18.81
N TRP A 378 -19.43 11.29 20.00
CA TRP A 378 -19.95 10.50 21.13
C TRP A 378 -21.35 10.95 21.56
N MET A 379 -21.72 12.24 21.39
CA MET A 379 -23.03 12.77 21.76
C MET A 379 -24.16 12.22 20.87
N PRO A 380 -24.19 12.42 19.53
CA PRO A 380 -25.24 11.88 18.68
C PRO A 380 -25.26 10.35 18.68
N PHE A 381 -24.09 9.69 18.81
CA PHE A 381 -24.02 8.24 18.93
C PHE A 381 -24.69 7.73 20.21
N THR A 382 -24.37 8.32 21.37
CA THR A 382 -24.95 7.94 22.66
C THR A 382 -26.43 8.28 22.72
N PHE A 383 -26.86 9.42 22.17
CA PHE A 383 -28.27 9.79 22.09
C PHE A 383 -29.09 8.71 21.35
N ALA A 384 -28.65 8.34 20.14
CA ALA A 384 -29.33 7.29 19.38
C ALA A 384 -29.27 5.93 20.09
N GLY A 385 -28.16 5.61 20.76
CA GLY A 385 -28.04 4.43 21.62
C GLY A 385 -29.02 4.42 22.80
N ILE A 386 -29.24 5.54 23.48
CA ILE A 386 -30.20 5.67 24.59
C ILE A 386 -31.63 5.49 24.09
N VAL A 387 -31.97 6.05 22.93
CA VAL A 387 -33.28 5.83 22.29
C VAL A 387 -33.49 4.34 22.00
N LEU A 388 -32.49 3.66 21.44
CA LEU A 388 -32.56 2.21 21.20
C LEU A 388 -32.67 1.40 22.50
N LEU A 389 -31.94 1.79 23.54
CA LEU A 389 -32.01 1.15 24.85
C LEU A 389 -33.42 1.28 25.46
N PHE A 390 -34.00 2.49 25.41
CA PHE A 390 -35.37 2.75 25.86
C PHE A 390 -36.37 1.86 25.11
N CYS A 391 -36.29 1.79 23.79
CA CYS A 391 -37.21 0.98 22.98
C CYS A 391 -37.12 -0.51 23.32
N ASN A 392 -35.90 -1.05 23.47
CA ASN A 392 -35.71 -2.45 23.82
C ASN A 392 -36.19 -2.76 25.25
N ILE A 393 -36.04 -1.84 26.21
CA ILE A 393 -36.60 -1.96 27.57
C ILE A 393 -38.13 -1.98 27.53
N CYS A 394 -38.75 -1.06 26.79
CA CYS A 394 -40.21 -1.02 26.61
C CYS A 394 -40.74 -2.32 26.00
N LEU A 395 -40.08 -2.84 24.96
CA LEU A 395 -40.46 -4.10 24.32
C LEU A 395 -40.22 -5.32 25.23
N ARG A 396 -39.22 -5.26 26.13
CA ARG A 396 -38.98 -6.32 27.13
C ARG A 396 -40.04 -6.40 28.22
N ILE A 397 -40.54 -5.26 28.70
CA ILE A 397 -41.61 -5.19 29.71
C ILE A 397 -42.93 -5.73 29.13
N TRP A 398 -43.13 -5.58 27.81
CA TRP A 398 -44.23 -6.08 26.99
C TRP A 398 -45.64 -5.56 27.33
N SER A 399 -45.95 -5.38 28.62
CA SER A 399 -47.20 -4.89 29.19
C SER A 399 -47.25 -3.36 29.20
N ILE A 400 -47.28 -2.77 28.01
CA ILE A 400 -47.32 -1.31 27.78
C ILE A 400 -48.50 -0.91 26.88
N PRO A 401 -48.94 0.36 26.91
CA PRO A 401 -49.98 0.84 26.00
C PRO A 401 -49.63 0.57 24.53
N ILE A 402 -50.63 0.20 23.72
CA ILE A 402 -50.45 -0.12 22.29
C ILE A 402 -49.73 0.99 21.53
N GLY A 403 -50.07 2.26 21.81
CA GLY A 403 -49.38 3.41 21.21
C GLY A 403 -47.89 3.46 21.54
N LEU A 404 -47.50 3.17 22.78
CA LEU A 404 -46.09 3.11 23.19
C LEU A 404 -45.37 1.90 22.56
N LYS A 405 -46.07 0.79 22.36
CA LYS A 405 -45.52 -0.38 21.67
C LYS A 405 -45.23 -0.07 20.20
N PHE A 406 -46.17 0.57 19.48
CA PHE A 406 -45.94 1.04 18.11
C PHE A 406 -44.81 2.08 18.04
N ALA A 407 -44.79 3.06 18.95
CA ALA A 407 -43.72 4.04 19.02
C ALA A 407 -42.34 3.38 19.22
N SER A 408 -42.26 2.39 20.12
CA SER A 408 -41.01 1.63 20.37
C SER A 408 -40.55 0.87 19.12
N TRP A 409 -41.47 0.25 18.38
CA TRP A 409 -41.15 -0.44 17.12
C TRP A 409 -40.65 0.51 16.03
N PHE A 410 -41.28 1.67 15.88
CA PHE A 410 -40.83 2.67 14.90
C PHE A 410 -39.47 3.26 15.27
N LEU A 411 -39.26 3.58 16.55
CA LEU A 411 -38.00 4.15 17.06
C LEU A 411 -36.81 3.19 16.94
N LEU A 412 -37.01 1.88 16.75
CA LEU A 412 -35.92 0.96 16.39
C LEU A 412 -35.26 1.31 15.04
N GLY A 413 -35.89 2.14 14.21
CA GLY A 413 -35.31 2.74 13.02
C GLY A 413 -34.03 3.55 13.30
N PHE A 414 -33.79 3.98 14.54
CA PHE A 414 -32.53 4.62 14.96
C PHE A 414 -31.28 3.74 14.75
N ASN A 415 -31.42 2.43 14.57
CA ASN A 415 -30.30 1.56 14.21
C ASN A 415 -29.62 1.98 12.88
N SER A 416 -30.33 2.62 11.96
CA SER A 416 -29.78 2.98 10.65
C SER A 416 -28.65 4.01 10.70
N CYS A 417 -28.59 4.84 11.75
CA CYS A 417 -27.56 5.87 11.88
C CYS A 417 -26.25 5.36 12.50
N MET A 418 -26.24 4.16 13.10
CA MET A 418 -25.06 3.61 13.79
C MET A 418 -23.91 3.29 12.83
N THR A 419 -24.16 2.51 11.76
CA THR A 419 -23.16 2.17 10.73
C THR A 419 -22.46 3.40 10.14
N PRO A 420 -23.18 4.43 9.64
CA PRO A 420 -22.54 5.63 9.08
C PRO A 420 -21.84 6.51 10.13
N MET A 421 -21.93 6.20 11.43
CA MET A 421 -21.11 6.83 12.47
C MET A 421 -19.88 5.98 12.82
N ILE A 422 -20.04 4.66 13.00
CA ILE A 422 -18.94 3.76 13.42
C ILE A 422 -17.86 3.70 12.33
N PHE A 423 -18.23 3.49 11.07
CA PHE A 423 -17.24 3.33 9.98
C PHE A 423 -16.36 4.56 9.80
N PRO A 424 -16.92 5.77 9.61
CA PRO A 424 -16.08 6.96 9.45
C PRO A 424 -15.31 7.30 10.73
N PHE A 425 -15.82 6.96 11.92
CA PHE A 425 -15.06 7.13 13.17
C PHE A 425 -13.83 6.21 13.25
N VAL A 426 -13.97 4.93 12.88
CA VAL A 426 -12.82 4.02 12.80
C VAL A 426 -11.82 4.51 11.75
N HIS A 427 -12.29 5.00 10.61
CA HIS A 427 -11.43 5.57 9.58
C HIS A 427 -10.69 6.83 10.06
N LEU A 428 -11.32 7.65 10.90
CA LEU A 428 -10.72 8.82 11.53
C LEU A 428 -9.63 8.43 12.54
N ILE A 429 -9.89 7.43 13.37
CA ILE A 429 -8.92 6.96 14.37
C ILE A 429 -7.69 6.33 13.70
N MET A 430 -7.90 5.61 12.60
CA MET A 430 -6.87 4.87 11.86
C MET A 430 -6.34 5.62 10.62
N LYS A 431 -6.41 6.95 10.63
CA LYS A 431 -5.98 7.79 9.50
C LYS A 431 -4.47 7.69 9.20
N ASP A 432 -3.71 7.30 10.22
CA ASP A 432 -2.26 7.10 10.24
C ASP A 432 -1.80 5.82 9.51
N ASP A 433 -2.71 4.88 9.24
CA ASP A 433 -2.37 3.63 8.56
C ASP A 433 -3.49 3.15 7.63
N ASN A 434 -3.36 3.49 6.35
CA ASN A 434 -4.33 3.13 5.32
C ASN A 434 -4.51 1.60 5.14
N GLU A 435 -3.46 0.80 5.35
CA GLU A 435 -3.56 -0.67 5.24
C GLU A 435 -4.22 -1.29 6.47
N ALA A 436 -3.85 -0.84 7.67
CA ALA A 436 -4.54 -1.27 8.89
C ALA A 436 -6.02 -0.86 8.87
N LYS A 437 -6.32 0.33 8.34
CA LYS A 437 -7.69 0.82 8.16
C LYS A 437 -8.49 -0.09 7.23
N SER A 438 -7.97 -0.44 6.05
CA SER A 438 -8.67 -1.31 5.11
C SER A 438 -8.87 -2.72 5.68
N PHE A 439 -7.83 -3.29 6.31
CA PHE A 439 -7.92 -4.59 6.97
C PHE A 439 -8.94 -4.59 8.12
N THR A 440 -8.91 -3.59 8.99
CA THR A 440 -9.85 -3.47 10.13
C THR A 440 -11.29 -3.29 9.65
N THR A 441 -11.50 -2.49 8.61
CA THR A 441 -12.82 -2.30 7.98
C THR A 441 -13.38 -3.62 7.46
N GLY A 442 -12.55 -4.41 6.76
CA GLY A 442 -12.92 -5.75 6.31
C GLY A 442 -13.21 -6.68 7.50
N ALA A 443 -12.34 -6.71 8.51
CA ALA A 443 -12.51 -7.55 9.69
C ALA A 443 -13.77 -7.23 10.50
N MET A 444 -14.14 -5.94 10.64
CA MET A 444 -15.40 -5.54 11.27
C MET A 444 -16.58 -6.22 10.58
N MET A 445 -16.66 -6.14 9.26
CA MET A 445 -17.75 -6.75 8.49
C MET A 445 -17.71 -8.26 8.51
N THR A 446 -16.53 -8.88 8.32
CA THR A 446 -16.40 -10.35 8.36
C THR A 446 -16.85 -10.91 9.71
N VAL A 447 -16.32 -10.39 10.82
CA VAL A 447 -16.69 -10.90 12.14
C VAL A 447 -18.14 -10.54 12.48
N GLY A 448 -18.59 -9.33 12.11
CA GLY A 448 -19.98 -8.90 12.32
C GLY A 448 -20.99 -9.84 11.64
N TRP A 449 -20.80 -10.13 10.35
CA TRP A 449 -21.68 -11.05 9.61
C TRP A 449 -21.54 -12.51 10.08
N ALA A 450 -20.35 -12.93 10.51
CA ALA A 450 -20.15 -14.27 11.06
C ALA A 450 -20.99 -14.47 12.34
N PHE A 451 -20.96 -13.52 13.28
CA PHE A 451 -21.81 -13.57 14.48
C PHE A 451 -23.30 -13.44 14.15
N PHE A 452 -23.64 -12.51 13.24
CA PHE A 452 -25.02 -12.27 12.83
C PHE A 452 -25.71 -13.52 12.26
N SER A 453 -24.97 -14.38 11.54
CA SER A 453 -25.50 -15.57 10.87
C SER A 453 -26.21 -16.56 11.80
N TRP A 454 -25.70 -16.76 13.02
CA TRP A 454 -26.25 -17.72 13.98
C TRP A 454 -26.91 -17.02 15.19
N TYR A 455 -26.44 -15.83 15.57
CA TYR A 455 -26.93 -15.11 16.75
C TYR A 455 -28.45 -14.87 16.68
N ASN A 456 -28.95 -14.38 15.54
CA ASN A 456 -30.37 -14.05 15.40
C ASN A 456 -31.28 -15.27 15.50
N VAL A 457 -30.82 -16.42 14.99
CA VAL A 457 -31.59 -17.68 15.04
C VAL A 457 -31.72 -18.18 16.47
N VAL A 458 -30.66 -18.04 17.27
CA VAL A 458 -30.62 -18.50 18.67
C VAL A 458 -31.37 -17.55 19.60
N VAL A 459 -31.25 -16.24 19.38
CA VAL A 459 -31.68 -15.21 20.32
C VAL A 459 -33.10 -14.70 20.04
N PHE A 460 -33.55 -14.75 18.79
CA PHE A 460 -34.93 -14.44 18.39
C PHE A 460 -35.60 -15.67 17.74
N PRO A 461 -35.78 -16.79 18.48
CA PRO A 461 -36.45 -17.95 17.92
C PRO A 461 -37.94 -17.65 17.70
N VAL A 462 -38.48 -18.10 16.57
CA VAL A 462 -39.90 -17.88 16.20
C VAL A 462 -40.86 -18.49 17.23
N THR A 463 -40.42 -19.50 17.99
CA THR A 463 -41.19 -20.13 19.07
C THR A 463 -41.48 -19.18 20.24
N GLU A 464 -40.67 -18.14 20.43
CA GLU A 464 -40.85 -17.12 21.47
C GLU A 464 -41.61 -15.88 20.98
N ALA A 465 -42.09 -15.91 19.73
CA ALA A 465 -42.97 -14.87 19.22
C ALA A 465 -44.28 -14.84 20.03
N PRO A 466 -44.82 -13.65 20.35
CA PRO A 466 -44.39 -12.32 19.90
C PRO A 466 -43.49 -11.56 20.90
N GLN A 467 -43.25 -12.10 22.10
CA GLN A 467 -42.62 -11.36 23.20
C GLN A 467 -41.09 -11.30 23.11
N PHE A 468 -40.45 -12.32 22.52
CA PHE A 468 -38.99 -12.40 22.34
C PHE A 468 -38.17 -11.94 23.55
N ALA A 469 -38.56 -12.36 24.75
CA ALA A 469 -38.03 -11.84 26.00
C ALA A 469 -36.50 -12.00 26.11
N ARG A 470 -35.96 -13.13 25.63
CA ARG A 470 -34.51 -13.39 25.59
C ARG A 470 -33.81 -12.43 24.62
N GLY A 471 -34.41 -12.22 23.45
CA GLY A 471 -33.88 -11.34 22.42
C GLY A 471 -33.75 -9.90 22.86
N PHE A 472 -34.81 -9.34 23.45
CA PHE A 472 -34.75 -7.96 23.95
C PHE A 472 -33.79 -7.80 25.13
N THR A 473 -33.68 -8.79 26.03
CA THR A 473 -32.68 -8.74 27.11
C THR A 473 -31.25 -8.76 26.56
N ALA A 474 -30.95 -9.63 25.59
CA ALA A 474 -29.64 -9.67 24.95
C ALA A 474 -29.32 -8.35 24.21
N SER A 475 -30.28 -7.79 23.48
CA SER A 475 -30.13 -6.49 22.82
C SER A 475 -29.86 -5.35 23.80
N ILE A 476 -30.53 -5.30 24.96
CA ILE A 476 -30.27 -4.28 26.00
C ILE A 476 -28.81 -4.35 26.47
N CYS A 477 -28.32 -5.56 26.76
CA CYS A 477 -26.93 -5.75 27.18
C CYS A 477 -25.94 -5.34 26.10
N LEU A 478 -26.16 -5.75 24.84
CA LEU A 478 -25.29 -5.39 23.71
C LEU A 478 -25.30 -3.90 23.41
N ILE A 479 -26.46 -3.23 23.53
CA ILE A 479 -26.58 -1.77 23.39
C ILE A 479 -25.75 -1.05 24.45
N ALA A 480 -25.89 -1.45 25.71
CA ALA A 480 -25.08 -0.88 26.78
C ALA A 480 -23.57 -1.08 26.49
N VAL A 481 -23.18 -2.29 26.08
CA VAL A 481 -21.78 -2.62 25.76
C VAL A 481 -21.24 -1.76 24.62
N TYR A 482 -21.91 -1.67 23.47
CA TYR A 482 -21.36 -0.90 22.36
C TYR A 482 -21.35 0.61 22.63
N ILE A 483 -22.30 1.15 23.42
CA ILE A 483 -22.27 2.56 23.86
C ILE A 483 -21.06 2.81 24.76
N THR A 484 -20.85 1.96 25.78
CA THR A 484 -19.72 2.09 26.71
C THR A 484 -18.39 1.95 25.97
N LEU A 485 -18.27 0.98 25.07
CA LEU A 485 -17.09 0.81 24.22
C LEU A 485 -16.86 2.06 23.37
N PHE A 486 -17.88 2.57 22.69
CA PHE A 486 -17.74 3.75 21.83
C PHE A 486 -17.27 5.00 22.59
N VAL A 487 -17.85 5.26 23.77
CA VAL A 487 -17.43 6.37 24.63
C VAL A 487 -15.99 6.15 25.13
N THR A 488 -15.64 4.94 25.54
CA THR A 488 -14.28 4.61 25.99
C THR A 488 -13.27 4.77 24.86
N GLY A 489 -13.57 4.27 23.66
CA GLY A 489 -12.75 4.45 22.46
C GLY A 489 -12.57 5.92 22.09
N TYR A 490 -13.63 6.73 22.21
CA TYR A 490 -13.54 8.17 22.01
C TYR A 490 -12.62 8.86 23.04
N LEU A 491 -12.71 8.50 24.31
CA LEU A 491 -11.85 9.05 25.37
C LEU A 491 -10.39 8.64 25.18
N LEU A 492 -10.12 7.40 24.81
CA LEU A 492 -8.77 6.90 24.49
C LEU A 492 -8.18 7.64 23.28
N TRP A 493 -8.97 7.81 22.23
CA TRP A 493 -8.56 8.59 21.06
C TRP A 493 -8.25 10.05 21.41
N GLN A 494 -9.09 10.70 22.22
CA GLN A 494 -8.79 12.05 22.71
C GLN A 494 -7.51 12.12 23.56
N ARG A 495 -7.26 11.10 24.40
CA ARG A 495 -6.02 11.00 25.17
C ARG A 495 -4.81 10.90 24.25
N ASP A 496 -4.90 10.08 23.21
CA ASP A 496 -3.80 9.86 22.26
C ASP A 496 -3.53 11.12 21.40
N ILE A 497 -4.58 11.88 21.04
CA ILE A 497 -4.45 13.23 20.45
C ILE A 497 -3.75 14.21 21.41
N ARG A 498 -4.18 14.27 22.67
CA ARG A 498 -3.59 15.18 23.68
C ARG A 498 -2.12 14.87 23.97
N ARG A 499 -1.71 13.60 23.84
CA ARG A 499 -0.32 13.15 23.97
C ARG A 499 0.57 13.50 22.77
N GLY A 500 0.01 14.10 21.72
CA GLY A 500 0.78 14.53 20.54
C GLY A 500 1.29 13.38 19.65
N LEU A 501 0.90 12.13 19.91
CA LEU A 501 1.36 10.95 19.18
C LEU A 501 1.14 11.07 17.67
N TYR A 502 0.05 11.71 17.25
CA TYR A 502 -0.28 11.93 15.84
C TYR A 502 0.44 13.13 15.22
N LYS A 503 0.77 14.18 16.01
CA LYS A 503 1.51 15.35 15.50
C LYS A 503 2.97 15.02 15.24
N ASN A 504 3.61 14.33 16.19
CA ASN A 504 5.01 13.93 16.06
C ASN A 504 5.20 12.98 14.85
N ALA A 505 4.25 12.08 14.60
CA ALA A 505 4.29 11.19 13.43
C ALA A 505 4.12 11.94 12.10
N ILE A 506 3.28 13.00 12.05
CA ILE A 506 3.09 13.84 10.86
C ILE A 506 4.33 14.72 10.62
N GLU A 507 4.89 15.34 11.67
CA GLU A 507 6.10 16.19 11.56
C GLU A 507 7.34 15.37 11.17
N GLU A 508 7.50 14.14 11.67
CA GLU A 508 8.58 13.24 11.22
C GLU A 508 8.46 12.89 9.73
N GLU A 509 7.24 12.72 9.21
CA GLU A 509 6.98 12.28 7.82
C GLU A 509 6.92 13.47 6.83
N GLU A 510 6.45 14.66 7.23
CA GLU A 510 6.62 15.91 6.43
C GLU A 510 8.10 16.23 6.26
N ASN A 511 8.89 16.07 7.34
CA ASN A 511 10.33 16.20 7.24
C ASN A 511 10.93 15.13 6.33
N GLU A 512 10.39 13.90 6.29
CA GLU A 512 10.85 12.81 5.41
C GLU A 512 10.41 13.00 3.94
N GLU A 513 9.21 13.52 3.67
CA GLU A 513 8.71 13.82 2.32
C GLU A 513 9.36 15.09 1.75
N ILE A 514 9.49 16.17 2.54
CA ILE A 514 10.26 17.36 2.14
C ILE A 514 11.71 16.98 1.89
N PHE A 515 12.28 16.09 2.72
CA PHE A 515 13.62 15.56 2.50
C PHE A 515 13.71 14.72 1.23
N ASN A 516 12.76 13.83 0.96
CA ASN A 516 12.74 13.00 -0.25
C ASN A 516 12.47 13.81 -1.52
N GLU A 517 11.56 14.79 -1.48
CA GLU A 517 11.23 15.64 -2.62
C GLU A 517 12.36 16.64 -2.89
N LYS A 518 13.00 17.18 -1.84
CA LYS A 518 14.27 17.93 -2.01
C LYS A 518 15.38 17.02 -2.50
N ALA A 519 15.46 15.76 -2.07
CA ALA A 519 16.46 14.80 -2.55
C ALA A 519 16.22 14.39 -4.01
N ASP A 520 14.97 14.25 -4.44
CA ASP A 520 14.59 13.93 -5.82
C ASP A 520 14.77 15.16 -6.73
N LEU A 521 14.37 16.35 -6.26
CA LEU A 521 14.58 17.60 -6.99
C LEU A 521 16.07 17.92 -7.09
N ALA A 522 16.83 17.72 -5.99
CA ALA A 522 18.28 17.80 -5.98
C ALA A 522 18.88 16.71 -6.87
N ALA A 523 18.38 15.47 -6.91
CA ALA A 523 18.90 14.45 -7.80
C ALA A 523 18.68 14.82 -9.27
N VAL A 524 17.51 15.35 -9.63
CA VAL A 524 17.20 15.75 -11.01
C VAL A 524 18.00 17.00 -11.43
N THR A 525 18.06 18.04 -10.60
CA THR A 525 18.89 19.23 -10.88
C THR A 525 20.37 18.89 -10.88
N HIS A 526 20.83 18.03 -9.97
CA HIS A 526 22.22 17.58 -9.88
C HIS A 526 22.57 16.62 -11.02
N ILE A 527 21.62 15.89 -11.62
CA ILE A 527 21.80 15.09 -12.85
C ILE A 527 21.85 15.99 -14.09
N GLU A 528 21.02 17.03 -14.19
CA GLU A 528 21.07 18.00 -15.30
C GLU A 528 22.30 18.90 -15.25
N GLU A 529 22.70 19.36 -14.05
CA GLU A 529 23.96 20.06 -13.82
C GLU A 529 25.16 19.13 -14.00
N LYS A 530 25.12 17.87 -13.52
CA LYS A 530 26.15 16.86 -13.82
C LYS A 530 26.26 16.61 -15.31
N LYS A 531 25.15 16.47 -16.06
CA LYS A 531 25.20 16.33 -17.52
C LYS A 531 25.83 17.54 -18.20
N LYS A 532 25.48 18.76 -17.78
CA LYS A 532 26.07 20.01 -18.31
C LYS A 532 27.55 20.18 -17.93
N GLN A 533 27.97 19.71 -16.75
CA GLN A 533 29.35 19.77 -16.27
C GLN A 533 30.23 18.65 -16.87
N ILE A 534 29.67 17.45 -17.08
CA ILE A 534 30.31 16.34 -17.81
C ILE A 534 30.51 16.72 -19.29
N LEU A 535 29.52 17.35 -19.93
CA LEU A 535 29.64 17.89 -21.29
C LEU A 535 30.61 19.07 -21.40
N ARG A 536 30.94 19.75 -20.28
CA ARG A 536 31.95 20.82 -20.19
C ARG A 536 33.32 20.35 -19.71
N GLY A 537 33.52 19.05 -19.50
CA GLY A 537 34.80 18.49 -19.04
C GLY A 537 35.21 18.89 -17.62
N GLN A 538 34.28 19.36 -16.77
CA GLN A 538 34.55 19.92 -15.44
C GLN A 538 34.28 18.97 -14.26
N TYR A 539 34.36 17.65 -14.47
CA TYR A 539 34.45 16.70 -13.35
C TYR A 539 35.92 16.43 -13.02
N VAL A 540 36.53 17.38 -12.32
CA VAL A 540 37.70 17.11 -11.48
C VAL A 540 37.12 16.49 -10.21
N LEU A 541 37.33 15.19 -9.99
CA LEU A 541 37.18 14.62 -8.66
C LEU A 541 38.11 15.43 -7.76
N ASP A 542 37.56 16.22 -6.85
CA ASP A 542 38.32 16.90 -5.81
C ASP A 542 38.90 15.81 -4.90
N ARG A 543 40.09 15.31 -5.30
CA ARG A 543 40.83 14.19 -4.73
C ARG A 543 41.82 14.69 -3.68
N GLU A 544 41.43 15.66 -2.88
CA GLU A 544 42.17 15.93 -1.65
C GLU A 544 41.70 14.96 -0.58
N SER A 545 42.19 13.71 -0.65
CA SER A 545 42.17 12.80 0.49
C SER A 545 43.12 13.34 1.54
N LYS A 546 42.62 14.26 2.38
CA LYS A 546 43.30 14.52 3.65
C LYS A 546 43.28 13.21 4.44
N ASN A 547 44.45 12.69 4.81
CA ASN A 547 44.58 11.64 5.81
C ASN A 547 43.94 12.14 7.11
N MET A 548 42.68 11.78 7.33
CA MET A 548 41.90 12.21 8.47
C MET A 548 42.47 11.54 9.72
N GLN A 549 42.93 12.32 10.70
CA GLN A 549 43.44 11.80 11.97
C GLN A 549 42.30 11.63 12.97
N LEU A 550 42.54 10.89 14.05
CA LEU A 550 41.51 10.65 15.07
C LEU A 550 41.04 11.96 15.73
N GLU A 551 41.95 12.93 15.85
CA GLU A 551 41.64 14.26 16.39
C GLU A 551 40.72 15.10 15.49
N ASP A 552 40.63 14.77 14.19
CA ASP A 552 39.80 15.49 13.21
C ASP A 552 38.33 15.01 13.19
N ILE A 553 37.98 13.97 13.98
CA ILE A 553 36.63 13.38 13.99
C ILE A 553 35.69 14.17 14.89
N ASP A 554 34.68 14.81 14.29
CA ASP A 554 33.64 15.55 15.01
C ASP A 554 32.78 14.63 15.91
N VAL A 555 32.73 14.95 17.20
CA VAL A 555 31.87 14.26 18.17
C VAL A 555 30.51 14.97 18.25
N LEU A 556 29.49 14.38 17.62
CA LEU A 556 28.14 14.93 17.53
C LEU A 556 27.22 14.47 18.68
N SER A 557 26.16 15.24 18.95
CA SER A 557 25.06 14.81 19.81
C SER A 557 24.25 13.67 19.16
N PRO A 558 23.50 12.85 19.93
CA PRO A 558 22.69 11.77 19.35
C PRO A 558 21.65 12.25 18.32
N GLN A 559 21.13 13.47 18.48
CA GLN A 559 20.14 14.05 17.56
C GLN A 559 20.79 14.48 16.25
N ASP A 560 21.92 15.17 16.33
CA ASP A 560 22.67 15.64 15.15
C ASP A 560 23.25 14.47 14.36
N TRP A 561 23.76 13.44 15.06
CA TRP A 561 24.20 12.20 14.44
C TRP A 561 23.07 11.50 13.70
N LEU A 562 21.87 11.42 14.29
CA LEU A 562 20.73 10.78 13.64
C LEU A 562 20.28 11.54 12.38
N ALA A 563 20.31 12.87 12.43
CA ALA A 563 20.01 13.70 11.27
C ALA A 563 21.04 13.47 10.13
N ALA A 564 22.34 13.56 10.43
CA ALA A 564 23.41 13.30 9.47
C ALA A 564 23.37 11.86 8.92
N ARG A 565 23.07 10.88 9.79
CA ARG A 565 22.96 9.46 9.40
C ARG A 565 21.81 9.22 8.43
N LYS A 566 20.65 9.88 8.64
CA LYS A 566 19.50 9.80 7.73
C LYS A 566 19.84 10.37 6.35
N GLU A 567 20.61 11.47 6.30
CA GLU A 567 21.07 12.03 5.02
C GLU A 567 22.01 11.06 4.29
N LEU A 568 22.99 10.50 5.00
CA LEU A 568 23.90 9.49 4.44
C LEU A 568 23.13 8.26 3.95
N LEU A 569 22.11 7.81 4.69
CA LEU A 569 21.30 6.64 4.32
C LEU A 569 20.60 6.81 2.96
N ALA A 570 20.19 8.03 2.62
CA ALA A 570 19.59 8.31 1.33
C ALA A 570 20.59 8.13 0.19
N LYS A 571 21.82 8.63 0.37
CA LYS A 571 22.93 8.46 -0.59
C LYS A 571 23.34 7.00 -0.74
N GLU A 572 23.42 6.25 0.36
CA GLU A 572 23.72 4.82 0.35
C GLU A 572 22.65 4.00 -0.40
N LYS A 573 21.37 4.29 -0.17
CA LYS A 573 20.26 3.64 -0.88
C LYS A 573 20.29 3.93 -2.37
N GLU A 574 20.66 5.15 -2.77
CA GLU A 574 20.77 5.51 -4.17
C GLU A 574 21.95 4.82 -4.85
N ALA A 575 23.11 4.78 -4.20
CA ALA A 575 24.26 4.02 -4.68
C ALA A 575 23.93 2.52 -4.86
N LEU A 576 23.11 1.95 -3.97
CA LEU A 576 22.62 0.58 -4.11
C LEU A 576 21.76 0.39 -5.36
N ARG A 577 20.80 1.29 -5.64
CA ARG A 577 19.95 1.21 -6.84
C ARG A 577 20.78 1.30 -8.12
N VAL A 578 21.74 2.23 -8.17
CA VAL A 578 22.67 2.38 -9.30
C VAL A 578 23.52 1.12 -9.48
N SER A 579 23.96 0.51 -8.37
CA SER A 579 24.71 -0.75 -8.41
C SER A 579 23.86 -1.92 -8.95
N ASP A 580 22.59 -2.01 -8.55
CA ASP A 580 21.65 -3.03 -9.05
C ASP A 580 21.36 -2.85 -10.55
N GLU A 581 21.23 -1.60 -11.00
CA GLU A 581 21.07 -1.27 -12.41
C GLU A 581 22.32 -1.66 -13.20
N LEU A 582 23.52 -1.32 -12.73
CA LEU A 582 24.78 -1.69 -13.36
C LEU A 582 24.94 -3.22 -13.45
N ALA A 583 24.54 -3.95 -12.42
CA ALA A 583 24.53 -5.41 -12.45
C ALA A 583 23.56 -5.97 -13.50
N THR A 584 22.42 -5.30 -13.71
CA THR A 584 21.46 -5.65 -14.77
C THR A 584 22.03 -5.39 -16.16
N GLN A 585 22.70 -4.25 -16.35
CA GLN A 585 23.36 -3.92 -17.61
C GLN A 585 24.46 -4.93 -17.96
N ARG A 586 25.27 -5.37 -16.98
CA ARG A 586 26.29 -6.42 -17.18
C ARG A 586 25.68 -7.75 -17.63
N ARG A 587 24.52 -8.14 -17.09
CA ARG A 587 23.82 -9.36 -17.53
C ARG A 587 23.31 -9.26 -18.97
N ASN A 588 23.06 -8.04 -19.46
CA ASN A 588 22.52 -7.76 -20.78
C ASN A 588 23.58 -7.37 -21.82
N LEU A 589 24.87 -7.32 -21.45
CA LEU A 589 25.96 -6.83 -22.30
C LEU A 589 26.16 -7.65 -23.60
N GLY A 590 25.67 -8.89 -23.62
CA GLY A 590 25.94 -9.86 -24.68
C GLY A 590 27.17 -10.71 -24.37
N VAL A 591 27.43 -11.72 -25.21
CA VAL A 591 28.55 -12.65 -25.03
C VAL A 591 29.23 -12.93 -26.38
N VAL A 592 30.53 -13.22 -26.34
CA VAL A 592 31.36 -13.51 -27.53
C VAL A 592 31.88 -14.95 -27.43
N GLU A 593 31.70 -15.74 -28.49
CA GLU A 593 32.20 -17.12 -28.54
C GLU A 593 33.74 -17.15 -28.54
N VAL A 594 34.32 -17.93 -27.62
CA VAL A 594 35.76 -18.17 -27.58
C VAL A 594 36.08 -19.36 -28.49
N LYS A 595 36.64 -19.06 -29.67
CA LYS A 595 36.94 -20.08 -30.70
C LYS A 595 38.35 -20.66 -30.62
N LYS A 596 39.27 -19.98 -29.94
CA LYS A 596 40.68 -20.40 -29.84
C LYS A 596 40.82 -21.43 -28.72
N ASP A 597 41.53 -22.52 -29.02
CA ASP A 597 41.76 -23.61 -28.06
C ASP A 597 42.94 -23.27 -27.16
N TYR A 598 42.63 -22.69 -25.99
CA TYR A 598 43.62 -22.41 -24.96
C TYR A 598 43.95 -23.66 -24.16
N THR A 599 45.20 -23.73 -23.70
CA THR A 599 45.72 -24.85 -22.93
C THR A 599 46.28 -24.39 -21.60
N PHE A 600 45.94 -25.11 -20.54
CA PHE A 600 46.36 -24.82 -19.18
C PHE A 600 46.95 -26.07 -18.53
N THR A 601 47.75 -25.88 -17.49
CA THR A 601 48.31 -26.96 -16.67
C THR A 601 47.82 -26.86 -15.23
N SER A 602 47.59 -28.01 -14.61
CA SER A 602 47.35 -28.18 -13.19
C SER A 602 48.36 -29.18 -12.61
N PRO A 603 48.44 -29.34 -11.28
CA PRO A 603 49.39 -30.28 -10.67
C PRO A 603 49.13 -31.75 -11.05
N THR A 604 47.89 -32.07 -11.42
CA THR A 604 47.44 -33.42 -11.76
C THR A 604 47.33 -33.66 -13.27
N THR A 605 47.16 -32.60 -14.06
CA THR A 605 46.85 -32.70 -15.49
C THR A 605 47.70 -31.71 -16.29
N THR A 606 48.48 -32.24 -17.24
CA THR A 606 49.42 -31.46 -18.07
C THR A 606 48.75 -30.70 -19.22
N LYS A 607 47.50 -31.00 -19.57
CA LYS A 607 46.78 -30.29 -20.61
C LYS A 607 45.28 -30.23 -20.30
N LEU A 608 44.82 -29.05 -19.94
CA LEU A 608 43.41 -28.69 -19.69
C LEU A 608 42.97 -27.67 -20.74
N THR A 609 41.72 -27.76 -21.16
CA THR A 609 41.05 -26.77 -22.02
C THR A 609 40.32 -25.74 -21.18
N LEU A 610 39.96 -24.58 -21.75
CA LEU A 610 39.14 -23.58 -21.04
C LEU A 610 37.79 -24.15 -20.55
N ALA A 611 37.22 -25.12 -21.27
CA ALA A 611 35.97 -25.78 -20.86
C ALA A 611 36.16 -26.63 -19.60
N ASP A 612 37.33 -27.26 -19.42
CA ASP A 612 37.61 -28.09 -18.24
C ASP A 612 37.66 -27.28 -16.95
N LEU A 613 38.05 -26.00 -17.03
CA LEU A 613 38.11 -25.08 -15.88
C LEU A 613 36.72 -24.78 -15.29
N PHE A 614 35.64 -25.09 -16.00
CA PHE A 614 34.27 -24.95 -15.46
C PHE A 614 33.92 -26.04 -14.44
N GLU A 615 34.67 -27.15 -14.38
CA GLU A 615 34.38 -28.30 -13.51
C GLU A 615 32.92 -28.81 -13.65
N GLY A 616 32.39 -28.80 -14.87
CA GLY A 616 31.01 -29.21 -15.18
C GLY A 616 29.92 -28.19 -14.84
N ARG A 617 30.27 -26.99 -14.36
CA ARG A 617 29.32 -25.91 -14.05
C ARG A 617 29.08 -25.01 -15.28
N LYS A 618 28.08 -24.13 -15.20
CA LYS A 618 27.66 -23.28 -16.33
C LYS A 618 28.45 -21.99 -16.45
N GLN A 619 29.00 -21.48 -15.35
CA GLN A 619 29.67 -20.19 -15.30
C GLN A 619 31.08 -20.33 -14.72
N LEU A 620 32.01 -19.51 -15.18
CA LEU A 620 33.38 -19.44 -14.71
C LEU A 620 33.76 -17.98 -14.46
N ILE A 621 34.19 -17.67 -13.24
CA ILE A 621 34.86 -16.42 -12.88
C ILE A 621 36.35 -16.72 -12.81
N LEU A 622 37.12 -16.03 -13.63
CA LEU A 622 38.55 -16.26 -13.80
C LEU A 622 39.31 -15.00 -13.39
N TYR A 623 40.18 -15.12 -12.40
CA TYR A 623 41.07 -14.04 -11.96
C TYR A 623 42.45 -14.21 -12.58
N HIS A 624 42.93 -13.18 -13.26
CA HIS A 624 44.28 -13.12 -13.82
C HIS A 624 45.23 -12.62 -12.75
N PHE A 625 45.96 -13.56 -12.13
CA PHE A 625 46.87 -13.29 -11.04
C PHE A 625 48.26 -12.98 -11.60
N MET A 626 48.83 -11.84 -11.21
CA MET A 626 50.17 -11.42 -11.60
C MET A 626 51.26 -12.25 -10.91
N LEU A 627 51.66 -13.32 -11.60
CA LEU A 627 52.84 -14.11 -11.28
C LEU A 627 53.45 -14.56 -12.62
N GLY A 628 54.49 -13.84 -13.05
CA GLY A 628 55.21 -14.13 -14.28
C GLY A 628 56.25 -15.24 -14.08
N PRO A 629 56.75 -15.87 -15.17
CA PRO A 629 57.78 -16.90 -15.11
C PRO A 629 59.03 -16.45 -14.34
N ASP A 630 59.46 -15.21 -14.58
CA ASP A 630 60.69 -14.64 -14.01
C ASP A 630 60.48 -13.97 -12.63
N ALA A 631 59.25 -13.93 -12.11
CA ALA A 631 58.94 -13.23 -10.86
C ALA A 631 59.14 -14.13 -9.63
N ASP A 632 59.90 -13.68 -8.62
CA ASP A 632 60.17 -14.48 -7.41
C ASP A 632 58.95 -14.67 -6.49
N ALA A 633 58.01 -13.72 -6.53
CA ALA A 633 56.80 -13.75 -5.73
C ALA A 633 55.63 -13.12 -6.49
N GLY A 634 54.41 -13.46 -6.07
CA GLY A 634 53.19 -12.87 -6.60
C GLY A 634 53.10 -11.37 -6.28
N CYS A 635 52.39 -10.64 -7.12
CA CYS A 635 52.06 -9.24 -6.86
C CYS A 635 51.33 -9.12 -5.50
N VAL A 636 51.69 -8.09 -4.72
CA VAL A 636 51.08 -7.79 -3.43
C VAL A 636 49.57 -7.61 -3.58
N GLY A 637 49.12 -6.90 -4.62
CA GLY A 637 47.69 -6.63 -4.86
C GLY A 637 46.89 -7.87 -5.22
N CYS A 638 47.47 -8.74 -6.05
CA CYS A 638 46.84 -10.01 -6.38
C CYS A 638 46.81 -10.94 -5.15
N SER A 639 47.84 -10.89 -4.30
CA SER A 639 47.88 -11.66 -3.06
C SER A 639 46.83 -11.16 -2.06
N PHE A 640 46.71 -9.85 -1.91
CA PHE A 640 45.67 -9.20 -1.11
C PHE A 640 44.26 -9.55 -1.62
N PHE A 641 44.04 -9.57 -2.95
CA PHE A 641 42.79 -10.04 -3.53
C PHE A 641 42.50 -11.50 -3.15
N ALA A 642 43.50 -12.38 -3.30
CA ALA A 642 43.35 -13.81 -3.04
C ALA A 642 43.02 -14.09 -1.56
N ASP A 643 43.58 -13.32 -0.63
CA ASP A 643 43.26 -13.39 0.81
C ASP A 643 41.81 -13.01 1.14
N ASN A 644 41.16 -12.25 0.27
CA ASN A 644 39.77 -11.80 0.42
C ASN A 644 38.74 -12.78 -0.18
N LEU A 645 39.18 -13.89 -0.79
CA LEU A 645 38.27 -14.84 -1.41
C LEU A 645 37.42 -15.57 -0.36
N PRO A 646 36.08 -15.56 -0.48
CA PRO A 646 35.20 -16.23 0.46
C PRO A 646 35.17 -17.74 0.22
N ASN A 647 34.42 -18.45 1.05
CA ASN A 647 34.12 -19.86 0.80
C ASN A 647 33.37 -20.06 -0.54
N LEU A 648 34.02 -20.74 -1.48
CA LEU A 648 33.54 -20.92 -2.86
C LEU A 648 32.31 -21.85 -2.98
N SER A 649 31.96 -22.61 -1.94
CA SER A 649 30.76 -23.49 -1.95
C SER A 649 29.47 -22.74 -2.30
N HIS A 650 29.35 -21.47 -1.89
CA HIS A 650 28.18 -20.65 -2.22
C HIS A 650 28.12 -20.30 -3.71
N LEU A 651 29.25 -20.03 -4.37
CA LEU A 651 29.32 -19.85 -5.82
C LEU A 651 29.00 -21.17 -6.54
N ASN A 652 29.58 -22.27 -6.07
CA ASN A 652 29.35 -23.60 -6.64
C ASN A 652 27.87 -23.99 -6.59
N SER A 653 27.13 -23.62 -5.53
CA SER A 653 25.68 -23.85 -5.42
C SER A 653 24.85 -23.12 -6.48
N ARG A 654 25.44 -22.14 -7.18
CA ARG A 654 24.83 -21.35 -8.25
C ARG A 654 25.43 -21.65 -9.62
N GLU A 655 25.97 -22.86 -9.79
CA GLU A 655 26.58 -23.32 -11.05
C GLU A 655 27.70 -22.38 -11.54
N THR A 656 28.47 -21.80 -10.60
CA THR A 656 29.59 -20.90 -10.90
C THR A 656 30.88 -21.39 -10.26
N THR A 657 31.90 -21.61 -11.08
CA THR A 657 33.27 -21.96 -10.65
C THR A 657 34.11 -20.68 -10.55
N PHE A 658 35.03 -20.63 -9.59
CA PHE A 658 36.07 -19.61 -9.52
C PHE A 658 37.44 -20.26 -9.75
N ALA A 659 38.29 -19.63 -10.56
CA ALA A 659 39.66 -20.06 -10.77
C ALA A 659 40.62 -18.86 -10.90
N ALA A 660 41.86 -19.02 -10.47
CA ALA A 660 42.95 -18.10 -10.77
C ALA A 660 43.83 -18.64 -11.90
N ILE A 661 44.44 -17.75 -12.67
CA ILE A 661 45.40 -18.09 -13.73
C ILE A 661 46.62 -17.19 -13.66
N SER A 662 47.80 -17.77 -13.89
CA SER A 662 49.07 -17.03 -14.04
C SER A 662 49.94 -17.63 -15.13
N ARG A 663 50.80 -16.80 -15.72
CA ARG A 663 51.76 -17.26 -16.75
C ARG A 663 52.96 -18.00 -16.15
N ALA A 664 53.19 -17.98 -14.84
CA ALA A 664 54.26 -18.76 -14.23
C ALA A 664 54.06 -20.29 -14.40
N PRO A 665 55.15 -21.09 -14.45
CA PRO A 665 55.07 -22.55 -14.43
C PRO A 665 54.28 -23.08 -13.22
N ILE A 666 53.62 -24.23 -13.39
CA ILE A 666 52.71 -24.79 -12.38
C ILE A 666 53.40 -25.09 -11.04
N GLU A 667 54.69 -25.48 -11.07
CA GLU A 667 55.47 -25.75 -9.87
C GLU A 667 55.64 -24.48 -9.01
N LYS A 668 55.81 -23.33 -9.67
CA LYS A 668 55.96 -22.03 -9.00
C LYS A 668 54.64 -21.57 -8.40
N ILE A 669 53.54 -21.79 -9.13
CA ILE A 669 52.18 -21.51 -8.64
C ILE A 669 51.88 -22.33 -7.39
N GLU A 670 52.13 -23.65 -7.41
CA GLU A 670 51.84 -24.52 -6.27
C GLU A 670 52.73 -24.22 -5.05
N ALA A 671 54.01 -23.91 -5.27
CA ALA A 671 54.89 -23.47 -4.20
C ALA A 671 54.36 -22.20 -3.52
N TYR A 672 53.93 -21.21 -4.32
CA TYR A 672 53.39 -19.96 -3.79
C TYR A 672 52.02 -20.14 -3.14
N LYS A 673 51.12 -20.92 -3.75
CA LYS A 673 49.82 -21.28 -3.19
C LYS A 673 49.95 -22.00 -1.85
N THR A 674 50.94 -22.89 -1.72
CA THR A 674 51.25 -23.60 -0.47
C THR A 674 51.80 -22.64 0.59
N ARG A 675 52.72 -21.74 0.23
CA ARG A 675 53.23 -20.69 1.12
C ARG A 675 52.09 -19.85 1.71
N MET A 676 51.13 -19.48 0.89
CA MET A 676 49.98 -18.63 1.27
C MET A 676 48.79 -19.42 1.84
N GLY A 677 48.86 -20.75 1.94
CA GLY A 677 47.78 -21.58 2.50
C GLY A 677 46.45 -21.55 1.72
N TRP A 678 46.47 -21.13 0.45
CA TRP A 678 45.26 -20.97 -0.36
C TRP A 678 44.73 -22.29 -0.93
N LYS A 679 43.41 -22.40 -1.06
CA LYS A 679 42.72 -23.63 -1.50
C LYS A 679 41.92 -23.50 -2.80
N PHE A 680 41.85 -22.31 -3.39
CA PHE A 680 41.13 -22.12 -4.65
C PHE A 680 41.86 -22.79 -5.84
N PRO A 681 41.14 -23.16 -6.90
CA PRO A 681 41.76 -23.65 -8.13
C PRO A 681 42.66 -22.58 -8.77
N TRP A 682 43.91 -22.92 -9.04
CA TRP A 682 44.87 -22.03 -9.69
C TRP A 682 45.62 -22.80 -10.77
N TYR A 683 45.53 -22.32 -12.01
CA TYR A 683 46.08 -22.98 -13.19
C TYR A 683 47.20 -22.14 -13.81
N SER A 684 48.13 -22.80 -14.50
CA SER A 684 49.17 -22.13 -15.27
C SER A 684 48.77 -22.03 -16.74
N SER A 685 48.90 -20.83 -17.31
CA SER A 685 48.81 -20.55 -18.75
C SER A 685 50.19 -20.46 -19.41
N PHE A 686 51.24 -20.98 -18.77
CA PHE A 686 52.61 -20.93 -19.31
C PHE A 686 52.67 -21.60 -20.70
N GLY A 687 53.18 -20.86 -21.68
CA GLY A 687 53.23 -21.29 -23.08
C GLY A 687 51.91 -21.18 -23.85
N SER A 688 50.86 -20.58 -23.27
CA SER A 688 49.60 -20.26 -23.95
C SER A 688 49.45 -18.77 -24.20
N ASP A 689 48.80 -18.42 -25.30
CA ASP A 689 48.51 -17.03 -25.68
C ASP A 689 47.40 -16.37 -24.85
N PHE A 690 46.74 -17.13 -23.95
CA PHE A 690 45.54 -16.70 -23.23
C PHE A 690 45.69 -15.33 -22.55
N ASN A 691 46.77 -15.11 -21.81
CA ASN A 691 46.96 -13.86 -21.10
C ASN A 691 47.16 -12.65 -22.04
N TYR A 692 47.75 -12.86 -23.22
CA TYR A 692 47.92 -11.82 -24.24
C TYR A 692 46.57 -11.48 -24.90
N ASP A 693 45.79 -12.50 -25.25
CA ASP A 693 44.46 -12.34 -25.88
C ASP A 693 43.43 -11.69 -24.95
N PHE A 694 43.62 -11.81 -23.63
CA PHE A 694 42.80 -11.10 -22.61
C PHE A 694 43.46 -9.82 -22.09
N HIS A 695 44.53 -9.35 -22.74
CA HIS A 695 45.18 -8.06 -22.46
C HIS A 695 45.66 -7.92 -21.01
N VAL A 696 46.09 -9.02 -20.38
CA VAL A 696 46.64 -9.05 -19.02
C VAL A 696 48.14 -9.40 -18.99
N THR A 697 48.77 -9.53 -20.15
CA THR A 697 50.23 -9.52 -20.30
C THR A 697 50.59 -8.55 -21.42
N SER A 698 51.35 -7.52 -21.08
CA SER A 698 51.79 -6.49 -22.02
C SER A 698 53.22 -6.77 -22.50
N ASP A 699 53.32 -7.27 -23.72
CA ASP A 699 54.57 -7.49 -24.44
C ASP A 699 54.37 -7.20 -25.94
N ALA A 700 54.85 -6.03 -26.38
CA ALA A 700 54.72 -5.59 -27.76
C ALA A 700 55.42 -6.50 -28.79
N SER A 701 56.33 -7.39 -28.35
CA SER A 701 56.98 -8.37 -29.23
C SER A 701 56.07 -9.57 -29.57
N VAL A 702 55.02 -9.81 -28.79
CA VAL A 702 54.10 -10.95 -28.95
C VAL A 702 52.75 -10.49 -29.50
N ALA A 703 52.16 -9.46 -28.88
CA ALA A 703 50.84 -8.95 -29.24
C ALA A 703 50.77 -7.42 -29.04
N PRO A 704 49.88 -6.71 -29.76
CA PRO A 704 49.64 -5.28 -29.51
C PRO A 704 49.30 -5.02 -28.04
N VAL A 705 49.96 -4.03 -27.44
CA VAL A 705 49.73 -3.68 -26.03
C VAL A 705 48.41 -2.92 -25.92
N GLU A 706 47.49 -3.55 -25.22
CA GLU A 706 46.23 -2.96 -24.75
C GLU A 706 46.07 -3.36 -23.28
N TYR A 707 45.49 -2.48 -22.47
CA TYR A 707 45.04 -2.82 -21.12
C TYR A 707 43.87 -1.93 -20.72
N ASN A 708 42.83 -2.53 -20.15
CA ASN A 708 41.62 -1.81 -19.75
C ASN A 708 40.99 -0.99 -20.88
N TYR A 709 40.94 -1.58 -22.09
CA TYR A 709 40.40 -0.96 -23.31
C TYR A 709 41.11 0.33 -23.75
N LYS A 710 42.40 0.45 -23.42
CA LYS A 710 43.26 1.57 -23.81
C LYS A 710 44.47 1.09 -24.57
N SER A 711 44.82 1.83 -25.62
CA SER A 711 45.98 1.53 -26.45
C SER A 711 47.30 1.83 -25.72
N GLU A 712 48.40 1.30 -26.24
CA GLU A 712 49.74 1.57 -25.71
C GLU A 712 50.07 3.07 -25.65
N GLU A 713 49.64 3.84 -26.64
CA GLU A 713 49.84 5.30 -26.69
C GLU A 713 49.10 5.99 -25.54
N GLU A 714 47.82 5.66 -25.33
CA GLU A 714 47.00 6.20 -24.25
C GLU A 714 47.53 5.82 -22.86
N LEU A 715 48.15 4.65 -22.72
CA LEU A 715 48.79 4.21 -21.48
C LEU A 715 50.09 4.97 -21.21
N LYS A 716 50.90 5.24 -22.25
CA LYS A 716 52.18 5.95 -22.11
C LYS A 716 52.00 7.45 -21.89
N ASP A 717 51.01 8.06 -22.53
CA ASP A 717 50.71 9.49 -22.42
C ASP A 717 50.18 9.88 -21.04
N ASN A 718 49.66 8.91 -20.27
CA ASN A 718 49.25 9.12 -18.89
C ASN A 718 50.32 8.59 -17.93
N PRO A 719 51.04 9.46 -17.19
CA PRO A 719 52.06 9.03 -16.22
C PRO A 719 51.54 7.98 -15.22
N LYS A 720 50.25 8.03 -14.88
CA LYS A 720 49.59 7.12 -13.92
C LYS A 720 49.26 5.75 -14.50
N LEU A 721 49.26 5.60 -15.82
CA LEU A 721 48.89 4.34 -16.49
C LEU A 721 50.08 3.66 -17.17
N ARG A 722 51.23 4.34 -17.29
CA ARG A 722 52.44 3.83 -17.94
C ARG A 722 52.95 2.53 -17.34
N VAL A 723 52.72 2.29 -16.05
CA VAL A 723 53.08 1.03 -15.36
C VAL A 723 52.36 -0.18 -15.93
N PHE A 724 51.18 0.01 -16.54
CA PHE A 724 50.39 -1.06 -17.14
C PHE A 724 50.84 -1.42 -18.56
N ALA A 725 51.74 -0.65 -19.17
CA ALA A 725 52.19 -0.87 -20.55
C ALA A 725 53.24 -2.00 -20.68
N LYS A 726 53.66 -2.64 -19.58
CA LYS A 726 54.68 -3.69 -19.59
C LYS A 726 54.42 -4.75 -18.52
N GLY A 727 54.63 -6.02 -18.87
CA GLY A 727 54.62 -7.14 -17.92
C GLY A 727 53.22 -7.69 -17.64
N GLU A 728 53.10 -8.48 -16.57
CA GLU A 728 51.82 -9.06 -16.14
C GLU A 728 50.94 -7.99 -15.49
N GLN A 729 49.63 -8.05 -15.75
CA GLN A 729 48.62 -7.15 -15.19
C GLN A 729 47.47 -7.94 -14.55
N PRO A 730 46.80 -7.39 -13.54
CA PRO A 730 45.68 -8.06 -12.91
C PRO A 730 44.40 -7.86 -13.73
N GLY A 731 43.50 -8.83 -13.66
CA GLY A 731 42.21 -8.72 -14.31
C GLY A 731 41.23 -9.76 -13.80
N LEU A 732 39.96 -9.57 -14.14
CA LEU A 732 38.91 -10.55 -13.89
C LEU A 732 38.07 -10.71 -15.13
N SER A 733 37.88 -11.94 -15.57
CA SER A 733 37.07 -12.31 -16.72
C SER A 733 35.98 -13.29 -16.31
N VAL A 734 34.83 -13.20 -16.96
CA VAL A 734 33.66 -14.05 -16.73
C VAL A 734 33.30 -14.75 -18.02
N PHE A 735 33.06 -16.05 -17.92
CA PHE A 735 32.72 -16.94 -19.01
C PHE A 735 31.45 -17.73 -18.70
N ILE A 736 30.75 -18.13 -19.76
CA ILE A 736 29.57 -19.00 -19.70
C ILE A 736 29.72 -20.17 -20.68
N ALA A 737 29.36 -21.37 -20.22
CA ALA A 737 29.28 -22.56 -21.04
C ALA A 737 27.82 -22.78 -21.48
N ARG A 738 27.62 -22.92 -22.79
CA ARG A 738 26.29 -23.14 -23.38
C ARG A 738 26.43 -23.99 -24.64
N ASP A 739 25.58 -25.00 -24.77
CA ASP A 739 25.49 -25.85 -25.98
C ASP A 739 26.86 -26.45 -26.40
N GLY A 740 27.68 -26.86 -25.41
CA GLY A 740 29.02 -27.41 -25.62
C GLY A 740 30.10 -26.39 -26.02
N LYS A 741 29.78 -25.09 -25.99
CA LYS A 741 30.67 -23.98 -26.36
C LYS A 741 30.93 -23.05 -25.17
N VAL A 742 32.06 -22.36 -25.20
CA VAL A 742 32.45 -21.35 -24.19
C VAL A 742 32.31 -19.95 -24.78
N PHE A 743 31.71 -19.05 -24.00
CA PHE A 743 31.54 -17.65 -24.36
C PHE A 743 32.13 -16.75 -23.28
N HIS A 744 32.84 -15.70 -23.69
CA HIS A 744 33.27 -14.61 -22.83
C HIS A 744 32.14 -13.59 -22.68
N SER A 745 31.82 -13.19 -21.45
CA SER A 745 30.72 -12.26 -21.17
C SER A 745 31.16 -10.91 -20.66
N TYR A 746 32.17 -10.86 -19.78
CA TYR A 746 32.56 -9.63 -19.09
C TYR A 746 34.02 -9.71 -18.67
N SER A 747 34.75 -8.60 -18.81
CA SER A 747 36.06 -8.42 -18.19
C SER A 747 36.11 -7.10 -17.44
N THR A 748 36.92 -7.07 -16.38
CA THR A 748 37.28 -5.83 -15.68
C THR A 748 38.74 -5.88 -15.25
N TYR A 749 39.38 -4.72 -15.24
CA TYR A 749 40.81 -4.57 -15.04
C TYR A 749 41.08 -3.44 -14.03
N ALA A 750 42.33 -3.28 -13.62
CA ALA A 750 42.76 -2.25 -12.68
C ALA A 750 41.87 -2.24 -11.42
N ARG A 751 41.36 -1.07 -11.02
CA ARG A 751 40.48 -0.88 -9.85
C ARG A 751 39.13 -1.60 -9.96
N GLY A 752 38.77 -2.15 -11.11
CA GLY A 752 37.49 -2.82 -11.34
C GLY A 752 37.23 -4.02 -10.43
N ALA A 753 38.29 -4.68 -9.97
CA ALA A 753 38.22 -5.82 -9.05
C ALA A 753 38.10 -5.42 -7.57
N GLU A 754 38.29 -4.15 -7.19
CA GLU A 754 38.30 -3.72 -5.78
C GLU A 754 37.00 -4.00 -5.02
N LYS A 755 35.87 -4.09 -5.74
CA LYS A 755 34.57 -4.45 -5.14
C LYS A 755 34.57 -5.85 -4.51
N LEU A 756 35.55 -6.68 -4.84
CA LEU A 756 35.73 -8.02 -4.30
C LEU A 756 36.71 -8.04 -3.11
N HIS A 757 37.38 -6.92 -2.80
CA HIS A 757 38.19 -6.80 -1.60
C HIS A 757 37.30 -6.50 -0.39
N VAL A 758 36.95 -7.53 0.36
CA VAL A 758 36.15 -7.42 1.58
C VAL A 758 36.83 -6.50 2.61
N THR A 759 38.16 -6.56 2.74
CA THR A 759 38.94 -5.67 3.62
C THR A 759 38.73 -4.21 3.27
N TYR A 760 38.77 -3.82 1.99
CA TYR A 760 38.46 -2.44 1.60
C TYR A 760 37.03 -2.05 1.93
N GLN A 761 36.06 -2.94 1.70
CA GLN A 761 34.66 -2.68 2.07
C GLN A 761 34.50 -2.50 3.59
N MET A 762 35.28 -3.20 4.41
CA MET A 762 35.26 -3.04 5.87
C MET A 762 35.92 -1.73 6.30
N LEU A 763 37.06 -1.37 5.71
CA LEU A 763 37.77 -0.12 6.00
C LEU A 763 36.96 1.12 5.59
N ASP A 764 36.24 1.07 4.47
CA ASP A 764 35.35 2.14 4.00
C ASP A 764 34.18 2.43 4.97
N LEU A 765 33.86 1.50 5.89
CA LEU A 765 32.87 1.72 6.95
C LEU A 765 33.44 2.44 8.18
N THR A 766 34.76 2.56 8.26
CA THR A 766 35.45 3.18 9.39
C THR A 766 35.71 4.66 9.12
N PRO A 767 35.73 5.53 10.15
CA PRO A 767 36.05 6.94 9.97
C PRO A 767 37.43 7.18 9.33
N LEU A 768 38.43 6.36 9.61
CA LEU A 768 39.78 6.51 9.08
C LEU A 768 39.93 6.01 7.63
N GLY A 769 38.89 5.39 7.07
CA GLY A 769 38.89 4.86 5.70
C GLY A 769 40.02 3.85 5.47
N ARG A 770 40.57 3.85 4.25
CA ARG A 770 41.58 2.89 3.80
C ARG A 770 43.02 3.22 4.21
N GLN A 771 43.27 4.44 4.68
CA GLN A 771 44.59 4.91 5.13
C GLN A 771 45.69 4.81 4.06
N GLU A 772 45.36 5.15 2.81
CA GLU A 772 46.29 5.13 1.67
C GLU A 772 46.98 6.50 1.54
N GLU A 773 48.32 6.57 1.66
CA GLU A 773 49.07 7.85 1.71
C GLU A 773 49.14 8.61 0.37
N ASP A 774 48.74 8.00 -0.75
CA ASP A 774 48.47 8.68 -2.03
C ASP A 774 47.52 7.83 -2.90
N PRO A 775 46.27 8.26 -3.17
CA PRO A 775 45.36 7.56 -4.08
C PRO A 775 45.86 7.48 -5.53
N GLU A 776 46.91 8.24 -5.87
CA GLU A 776 47.46 8.38 -7.21
C GLU A 776 48.75 7.58 -7.42
N HIS A 777 49.48 7.23 -6.35
CA HIS A 777 50.67 6.38 -6.40
C HIS A 777 50.47 5.11 -5.59
N ASN A 778 49.95 4.08 -6.29
CA ASN A 778 50.05 2.69 -5.86
C ASN A 778 49.17 2.37 -4.62
N LEU A 779 47.85 2.23 -4.85
CA LEU A 779 46.78 1.91 -3.88
C LEU A 779 47.01 0.66 -2.99
N ILE A 780 48.10 -0.07 -3.22
CA ILE A 780 48.46 -1.34 -2.58
C ILE A 780 49.80 -1.20 -1.82
N ALA A 781 50.52 -0.07 -1.94
CA ALA A 781 51.87 0.10 -1.44
C ALA A 781 52.02 -0.11 0.07
N ASP A 782 50.95 0.10 0.83
CA ASP A 782 50.97 0.01 2.29
C ASP A 782 50.55 -1.38 2.82
N PHE A 783 49.94 -2.22 1.97
CA PHE A 783 49.61 -3.60 2.34
C PHE A 783 50.81 -4.52 2.05
N LYS A 784 50.98 -5.53 2.90
CA LYS A 784 51.98 -6.61 2.71
C LYS A 784 51.27 -7.91 2.36
N ARG A 785 52.01 -8.93 1.94
CA ARG A 785 51.46 -10.29 1.89
C ARG A 785 51.12 -10.74 3.31
N HIS A 786 50.09 -11.56 3.50
CA HIS A 786 49.62 -11.87 4.86
C HIS A 786 50.68 -12.51 5.78
N ASP A 787 51.69 -13.16 5.20
CA ASP A 787 52.82 -13.80 5.89
C ASP A 787 54.02 -12.85 6.12
N GLU A 788 53.95 -11.62 5.60
CA GLU A 788 54.99 -10.59 5.69
C GLU A 788 54.60 -9.43 6.64
N TYR A 789 53.41 -9.48 7.24
CA TYR A 789 52.93 -8.46 8.18
C TYR A 789 53.81 -8.33 9.41
#